data_AF-A0A2V2UMR8-F1
#
_entry.id   AF-A0A2V2UMR8-F1
#
_cell.length_a   1.000
_cell.length_b   1.000
_cell.length_c   1.000
_cell.angle_alpha   90.00
_cell.angle_beta   90.00
_cell.angle_gamma   90.00
#
_symmetry.space_group_name_H-M   'P 1'
#
loop_
_entity.id
_entity.type
_entity.pdbx_description
1 polymer ?
#
loop_
_entity_poly.entity_id
_entity_poly.type
_entity_poly.pdbx_seq_one_letter_code
_entity_poly.pdbx_strand_id
1 'polypeptide(L)'
;MYFFFFVLRHGAQYVVHTVWISLFLRLPVISVSNFFLPYSPFDWSLVFSFNLTQLREQGETMSGNQASGVSRQDRRRARLESEDGTDQSAATRRGAEGTRRPQWTMSSSVEDILLEGSNNNTDMKLNDFLRNYVGGRAAVDEDHNVTMEMFVQEPDAYLQDQQLLELILNLAAYQVYKLHQEGVFFLGQWRDYERKDMVTPLVRGKLNGVLTQLLREERHEAEERLRRAQEMKFTMSTNIEDVLFKGGVRVKDIKLNDFLTLRFDGKGIVATNRDVSLEEFFKEPTEYIHDARVLNEIKKTVPFLSMGRAVMDEVYMEEVVRMLHENGVFSLEQWEEYEGKDTVTPLARGKLNAALSQARISTSVVTSTVLKEYYESVYNARWHHVVEVTDGNEEEQTGMGMEVREGTPPQSWTYKKSGYTLEKVDAVQQSGKAPPVLMVLTSDKGWPYSWEEDEFIRDCYVNCEVERVWQIVSGDLTKWFSSHGRTDFMPERLLLIGTPGIGKSMNAGSYLLYQLLHYDVEKLPVVLYVIGNETFLFEKTTKTVTKYMGGASIEHVLASLSIRGVNAYIIYDVAKGGRKPYPLPNSRGWGMIVVKSTNEDNFGAWEKYKSPKRIIMNCPEKDDVRAMCIWMKRNRPLQEQAEYWKEVRGRMNNVGPILRFIFGKQAYDDRIKACQQAVDGSTASELERNLGIGCCYSSNDSDLSRKLVRVVRVRRGHSIESPLNVLISPHLEREILSRLENEMKQSDFIFFVLRFWDYVPPYIIGKYAVSAFLNEDFMRAIRIKIKELRPRGRRESHSCALKEHSDKSFTRKEVLPPPERLSNPVAMDHWVLYEPKVKNFPLVDAFFFVKTNPKTLVGLRMATAGEHHTTTSTVRQFTEYLAAYFNGWEELSRDMSWEIIYVQHADSTAMNGWQRCDVVDSNNVSRAENREIAVFWEEEVHQYMAAISFQRI
;
A
#
# COMPACT_ATOMS: atom_id res chain seq x y z
N MET A 1 -16.78 -43.62 19.54
CA MET A 1 -17.43 -43.86 18.23
C MET A 1 -18.93 -43.74 18.42
N TYR A 2 -19.50 -42.60 18.02
CA TYR A 2 -20.92 -42.35 17.81
C TYR A 2 -21.00 -41.34 16.67
N PHE A 3 -21.79 -41.62 15.63
CA PHE A 3 -21.95 -40.77 14.44
C PHE A 3 -23.28 -40.02 14.53
N PHE A 4 -23.28 -38.72 14.30
CA PHE A 4 -24.50 -37.94 14.02
C PHE A 4 -24.41 -37.37 12.61
N PHE A 5 -25.45 -37.57 11.80
CA PHE A 5 -25.60 -37.03 10.46
C PHE A 5 -26.62 -35.88 10.47
N PHE A 6 -26.30 -34.75 9.85
CA PHE A 6 -27.28 -33.73 9.48
C PHE A 6 -27.25 -33.52 7.97
N VAL A 7 -28.43 -33.56 7.35
CA VAL A 7 -28.65 -33.27 5.93
C VAL A 7 -29.53 -32.02 5.85
N LEU A 8 -29.03 -30.94 5.28
CA LEU A 8 -29.80 -29.73 4.97
C LEU A 8 -29.88 -29.56 3.46
N ARG A 9 -31.12 -29.42 2.96
CA ARG A 9 -31.46 -29.41 1.53
C ARG A 9 -31.52 -27.97 1.02
N HIS A 10 -30.70 -27.63 0.03
CA HIS A 10 -30.88 -26.46 -0.83
C HIS A 10 -30.75 -26.86 -2.31
N GLY A 11 -31.88 -26.95 -3.01
CA GLY A 11 -31.90 -27.25 -4.44
C GLY A 11 -31.39 -28.65 -4.81
N ALA A 12 -31.02 -28.82 -6.08
CA ALA A 12 -30.81 -30.12 -6.74
C ALA A 12 -29.36 -30.68 -6.67
N GLN A 13 -28.59 -30.37 -5.62
CA GLN A 13 -27.29 -31.00 -5.35
C GLN A 13 -27.11 -31.26 -3.85
N TYR A 14 -26.60 -32.45 -3.48
CA TYR A 14 -26.27 -32.82 -2.11
C TYR A 14 -24.80 -32.52 -1.83
N VAL A 15 -24.50 -31.77 -0.76
CA VAL A 15 -23.14 -31.55 -0.26
C VAL A 15 -23.07 -32.00 1.20
N VAL A 16 -22.15 -32.92 1.52
CA VAL A 16 -21.91 -33.42 2.89
C VAL A 16 -20.68 -32.70 3.45
N HIS A 17 -20.83 -32.01 4.59
CA HIS A 17 -19.71 -31.43 5.34
C HIS A 17 -19.42 -32.26 6.60
N THR A 18 -18.15 -32.61 6.80
CA THR A 18 -17.66 -33.31 8.00
C THR A 18 -16.80 -32.34 8.81
N VAL A 19 -17.13 -32.11 10.08
CA VAL A 19 -16.33 -31.28 11.01
C VAL A 19 -15.82 -32.19 12.14
N TRP A 20 -14.52 -32.12 12.43
CA TRP A 20 -13.86 -32.78 13.56
C TRP A 20 -13.65 -31.79 14.71
N ILE A 21 -14.00 -32.16 15.94
CA ILE A 21 -13.58 -31.47 17.16
C ILE A 21 -12.87 -32.48 18.05
N SER A 22 -11.61 -32.21 18.37
CA SER A 22 -10.79 -32.99 19.32
C SER A 22 -10.64 -32.19 20.61
N LEU A 23 -10.97 -32.80 21.75
CA LEU A 23 -10.66 -32.27 23.09
C LEU A 23 -9.50 -33.08 23.70
N PHE A 24 -8.50 -32.34 24.19
CA PHE A 24 -7.31 -32.71 24.99
C PHE A 24 -5.93 -32.93 24.31
N LEU A 25 -5.16 -31.82 24.27
CA LEU A 25 -3.75 -31.58 24.68
C LEU A 25 -2.63 -32.65 24.46
N ARG A 26 -1.77 -32.42 23.46
CA ARG A 26 -0.33 -32.03 23.54
C ARG A 26 0.35 -32.17 22.15
N LEU A 27 1.05 -31.12 21.72
CA LEU A 27 1.80 -30.95 20.43
C LEU A 27 3.07 -31.84 20.33
N PRO A 28 3.85 -31.89 19.20
CA PRO A 28 3.80 -31.08 17.96
C PRO A 28 3.95 -31.82 16.58
N VAL A 29 3.51 -31.14 15.52
CA VAL A 29 3.95 -31.12 14.09
C VAL A 29 4.08 -32.45 13.31
N ILE A 30 3.35 -32.56 12.17
CA ILE A 30 3.85 -32.93 10.83
C ILE A 30 2.79 -32.60 9.74
N SER A 31 3.31 -32.07 8.64
CA SER A 31 2.73 -31.72 7.33
C SER A 31 2.00 -32.85 6.60
N VAL A 32 0.94 -32.52 5.84
CA VAL A 32 0.65 -33.12 4.52
C VAL A 32 -0.01 -32.09 3.58
N SER A 33 0.62 -31.93 2.42
CA SER A 33 0.23 -31.15 1.23
C SER A 33 -1.04 -31.65 0.55
N ASN A 34 -1.75 -30.77 -0.18
CA ASN A 34 -2.48 -31.16 -1.39
C ASN A 34 -2.20 -30.16 -2.52
N PHE A 35 -1.75 -30.71 -3.65
CA PHE A 35 -1.40 -30.08 -4.91
C PHE A 35 -2.67 -29.88 -5.78
N PHE A 36 -2.82 -28.68 -6.37
CA PHE A 36 -3.32 -28.34 -7.74
C PHE A 36 -4.75 -28.77 -8.17
N LEU A 37 -5.54 -28.06 -8.99
CA LEU A 37 -5.29 -27.19 -10.17
C LEU A 37 -6.62 -26.38 -10.47
N PRO A 38 -6.75 -25.58 -11.56
CA PRO A 38 -7.07 -24.15 -11.53
C PRO A 38 -8.51 -23.79 -11.95
N TYR A 39 -9.06 -22.66 -11.50
CA TYR A 39 -10.08 -21.92 -12.24
C TYR A 39 -9.87 -20.41 -12.14
N SER A 40 -9.89 -19.79 -13.31
CA SER A 40 -9.83 -18.35 -13.60
C SER A 40 -10.98 -17.58 -12.92
N PRO A 41 -10.76 -16.34 -12.44
CA PRO A 41 -11.85 -15.50 -11.96
C PRO A 41 -12.50 -14.81 -13.16
N PHE A 42 -13.74 -15.20 -13.48
CA PHE A 42 -14.63 -14.42 -14.33
C PHE A 42 -15.27 -13.30 -13.52
N ASP A 43 -15.22 -12.12 -14.13
CA ASP A 43 -15.83 -10.84 -13.79
C ASP A 43 -17.34 -10.96 -13.56
N TRP A 44 -17.86 -10.35 -12.48
CA TRP A 44 -19.29 -10.07 -12.31
C TRP A 44 -19.47 -8.70 -11.67
N SER A 45 -19.66 -7.68 -12.50
CA SER A 45 -20.54 -6.57 -12.17
C SER A 45 -21.71 -6.53 -13.15
N LEU A 46 -22.89 -6.39 -12.57
CA LEU A 46 -24.17 -5.92 -13.09
C LEU A 46 -25.23 -6.92 -13.61
N VAL A 47 -26.45 -6.54 -13.22
CA VAL A 47 -27.79 -6.88 -13.71
C VAL A 47 -28.48 -8.05 -12.99
N PHE A 48 -29.36 -7.73 -12.03
CA PHE A 48 -30.81 -7.92 -12.22
C PHE A 48 -31.63 -7.03 -11.28
N SER A 49 -32.39 -6.15 -11.91
CA SER A 49 -33.60 -5.49 -11.41
C SER A 49 -34.83 -6.37 -11.69
N PHE A 50 -35.77 -6.43 -10.74
CA PHE A 50 -37.21 -6.74 -10.88
C PHE A 50 -37.89 -5.91 -9.76
N ASN A 51 -38.73 -4.88 -9.93
CA ASN A 51 -39.74 -4.47 -10.90
C ASN A 51 -40.96 -5.40 -11.03
N LEU A 52 -42.09 -5.03 -10.39
CA LEU A 52 -43.48 -4.94 -10.89
C LEU A 52 -44.46 -4.79 -9.69
N THR A 53 -45.54 -3.97 -9.66
CA THR A 53 -46.37 -3.41 -10.73
C THR A 53 -47.27 -2.27 -10.21
N GLN A 54 -47.37 -1.18 -11.02
CA GLN A 54 -48.52 -0.35 -11.47
C GLN A 54 -49.73 -0.06 -10.55
N LEU A 55 -50.37 1.13 -10.59
CA LEU A 55 -50.97 1.89 -11.71
C LEU A 55 -50.76 3.42 -11.49
N ARG A 56 -50.39 4.28 -12.46
CA ARG A 56 -50.95 4.71 -13.77
C ARG A 56 -52.18 5.63 -13.68
N GLU A 57 -51.96 6.92 -13.98
CA GLU A 57 -52.76 7.83 -14.85
C GLU A 57 -51.92 9.13 -15.01
N GLN A 58 -51.28 9.41 -16.17
CA GLN A 58 -51.75 10.19 -17.34
C GLN A 58 -52.26 11.60 -16.98
N GLY A 59 -51.80 12.71 -17.58
CA GLY A 59 -50.86 12.94 -18.68
C GLY A 59 -50.68 14.45 -18.96
N GLU A 60 -49.69 14.75 -19.82
CA GLU A 60 -49.65 15.83 -20.84
C GLU A 60 -49.84 17.32 -20.42
N THR A 61 -49.14 18.37 -20.90
CA THR A 61 -48.19 18.56 -22.02
C THR A 61 -47.54 19.96 -21.90
N MET A 62 -46.23 20.03 -22.22
CA MET A 62 -45.44 21.01 -22.99
C MET A 62 -45.59 22.56 -22.97
N SER A 63 -44.40 23.16 -23.08
CA SER A 63 -43.97 24.38 -23.83
C SER A 63 -43.67 25.62 -22.98
N GLY A 64 -42.55 26.34 -23.10
CA GLY A 64 -41.37 26.26 -23.98
C GLY A 64 -40.35 27.36 -23.59
N ASN A 65 -39.13 27.28 -24.17
CA ASN A 65 -38.21 28.36 -24.62
C ASN A 65 -38.00 29.65 -23.77
N GLN A 66 -36.83 30.30 -23.63
CA GLN A 66 -35.61 30.38 -24.45
C GLN A 66 -34.54 31.24 -23.70
N ALA A 67 -33.25 30.96 -23.97
CA ALA A 67 -32.13 31.90 -24.23
C ALA A 67 -31.80 33.05 -23.22
N SER A 68 -30.68 33.03 -22.49
CA SER A 68 -29.30 33.46 -22.85
C SER A 68 -28.99 34.96 -22.65
N GLY A 69 -27.90 35.29 -21.94
CA GLY A 69 -27.33 36.64 -21.92
C GLY A 69 -26.23 36.84 -20.86
N VAL A 70 -24.98 36.76 -21.31
CA VAL A 70 -23.72 36.90 -20.57
C VAL A 70 -23.36 38.37 -20.31
N SER A 71 -22.73 38.72 -19.18
CA SER A 71 -21.38 39.34 -19.17
C SER A 71 -20.84 39.64 -17.76
N ARG A 72 -19.50 39.60 -17.75
CA ARG A 72 -18.51 39.62 -16.68
C ARG A 72 -17.93 41.05 -16.58
N GLN A 73 -17.47 41.46 -15.40
CA GLN A 73 -16.12 42.00 -15.09
C GLN A 73 -16.03 43.22 -14.13
N ASP A 74 -15.10 43.03 -13.18
CA ASP A 74 -14.02 43.91 -12.71
C ASP A 74 -14.21 45.12 -11.77
N ARG A 75 -13.77 44.91 -10.51
CA ARG A 75 -12.53 45.42 -9.88
C ARG A 75 -12.26 46.94 -9.71
N ARG A 76 -11.89 47.28 -8.45
CA ARG A 76 -10.80 48.18 -7.94
C ARG A 76 -11.16 49.55 -7.30
N ARG A 77 -11.06 49.56 -5.95
CA ARG A 77 -10.24 50.37 -5.01
C ARG A 77 -9.44 51.61 -5.51
N ALA A 78 -9.62 52.76 -4.83
CA ALA A 78 -8.63 53.74 -4.25
C ALA A 78 -9.37 55.07 -3.92
N ARG A 79 -9.40 55.69 -2.71
CA ARG A 79 -8.43 56.25 -1.72
C ARG A 79 -8.06 57.73 -1.98
N LEU A 80 -8.01 58.52 -0.88
CA LEU A 80 -7.45 59.89 -0.63
C LEU A 80 -8.54 60.99 -0.60
N GLU A 81 -8.57 61.99 0.31
CA GLU A 81 -7.56 62.61 1.19
C GLU A 81 -8.24 63.60 2.18
N SER A 82 -7.64 63.83 3.36
CA SER A 82 -7.38 65.14 4.03
C SER A 82 -7.54 65.14 5.57
N GLU A 83 -6.45 65.49 6.24
CA GLU A 83 -6.25 65.70 7.68
C GLU A 83 -6.56 67.15 8.13
N ASP A 84 -6.59 67.31 9.47
CA ASP A 84 -6.50 68.52 10.30
C ASP A 84 -7.77 69.38 10.43
N GLY A 85 -8.28 69.77 11.61
CA GLY A 85 -7.82 69.67 13.00
C GLY A 85 -8.59 70.73 13.82
N THR A 86 -8.81 70.48 15.12
CA THR A 86 -9.21 71.41 16.20
C THR A 86 -10.65 71.34 16.77
N ASP A 87 -10.69 70.83 18.01
CA ASP A 87 -11.52 71.15 19.19
C ASP A 87 -12.99 70.69 19.40
N GLN A 88 -13.05 69.64 20.24
CA GLN A 88 -13.84 69.46 21.47
C GLN A 88 -15.38 69.38 21.46
N SER A 89 -15.82 68.14 21.78
CA SER A 89 -16.89 67.75 22.71
C SER A 89 -18.35 68.06 22.36
N ALA A 90 -19.08 67.02 21.90
CA ALA A 90 -20.23 66.46 22.62
C ALA A 90 -20.74 65.22 21.89
N ALA A 91 -21.03 64.18 22.67
CA ALA A 91 -21.52 62.89 22.20
C ALA A 91 -22.94 62.97 21.61
N THR A 92 -23.20 62.05 20.68
CA THR A 92 -24.44 61.25 20.53
C THR A 92 -25.25 61.45 19.23
N ARG A 93 -25.35 60.34 18.50
CA ARG A 93 -26.38 59.93 17.51
C ARG A 93 -26.39 60.58 16.12
N ARG A 94 -25.75 59.87 15.19
CA ARG A 94 -26.38 59.45 13.93
C ARG A 94 -25.53 58.34 13.28
N GLY A 95 -26.10 57.14 13.15
CA GLY A 95 -25.40 55.99 12.53
C GLY A 95 -26.29 54.76 12.36
N ALA A 96 -26.65 54.52 11.09
CA ALA A 96 -26.97 53.24 10.48
C ALA A 96 -28.08 52.36 11.09
N GLU A 97 -29.28 52.57 10.58
CA GLU A 97 -30.40 51.64 10.55
C GLU A 97 -30.04 50.43 9.67
N GLY A 98 -29.33 49.46 10.25
CA GLY A 98 -29.41 48.07 9.80
C GLY A 98 -30.61 47.45 10.49
N THR A 99 -31.54 46.88 9.73
CA THR A 99 -32.74 46.19 10.23
C THR A 99 -32.33 45.02 11.13
N ARG A 100 -32.12 45.28 12.42
CA ARG A 100 -31.96 44.27 13.47
C ARG A 100 -33.32 43.61 13.65
N ARG A 101 -33.44 42.32 13.33
CA ARG A 101 -34.55 41.50 13.83
C ARG A 101 -34.61 41.64 15.36
N PRO A 102 -35.79 41.74 15.99
CA PRO A 102 -35.88 41.81 17.45
C PRO A 102 -35.23 40.56 18.06
N GLN A 103 -34.28 40.73 18.98
CA GLN A 103 -33.82 39.65 19.84
C GLN A 103 -34.85 39.47 20.95
N TRP A 104 -35.77 38.53 20.76
CA TRP A 104 -36.76 38.18 21.78
C TRP A 104 -36.09 37.54 23.00
N THR A 105 -36.76 37.59 24.14
CA THR A 105 -36.32 37.01 25.42
C THR A 105 -37.53 36.39 26.13
N MET A 106 -37.30 35.60 27.18
CA MET A 106 -38.40 35.04 27.98
C MET A 106 -39.30 36.10 28.64
N SER A 107 -38.82 37.34 28.78
CA SER A 107 -39.57 38.49 29.28
C SER A 107 -40.23 39.31 28.17
N SER A 108 -40.15 38.88 26.91
CA SER A 108 -40.83 39.56 25.81
C SER A 108 -42.33 39.38 25.91
N SER A 109 -43.08 40.46 25.67
CA SER A 109 -44.54 40.43 25.71
C SER A 109 -45.10 39.58 24.57
N VAL A 110 -46.17 38.83 24.84
CA VAL A 110 -46.91 38.13 23.78
C VAL A 110 -47.52 39.11 22.79
N GLU A 111 -47.86 40.33 23.24
CA GLU A 111 -48.36 41.42 22.40
C GLU A 111 -47.32 41.83 21.37
N ASP A 112 -46.08 42.12 21.80
CA ASP A 112 -45.00 42.55 20.91
C ASP A 112 -44.68 41.49 19.83
N ILE A 113 -44.71 40.21 20.22
CA ILE A 113 -44.41 39.09 19.33
C ILE A 113 -45.52 38.89 18.28
N LEU A 114 -46.78 39.04 18.68
CA LEU A 114 -47.93 38.79 17.81
C LEU A 114 -48.27 39.96 16.91
N LEU A 115 -48.07 41.18 17.41
CA LEU A 115 -48.46 42.44 16.77
C LEU A 115 -47.28 43.18 16.13
N GLU A 116 -46.05 42.66 16.22
CA GLU A 116 -44.86 43.17 15.53
C GLU A 116 -44.63 44.69 15.72
N GLY A 117 -44.98 45.23 16.90
CA GLY A 117 -44.80 46.63 17.26
C GLY A 117 -46.01 47.56 17.07
N SER A 118 -47.20 47.04 16.75
CA SER A 118 -48.44 47.83 16.83
C SER A 118 -49.04 47.79 18.23
N ASN A 119 -49.28 48.97 18.83
CA ASN A 119 -49.86 49.08 20.17
C ASN A 119 -51.32 48.60 20.20
N ASN A 120 -51.63 47.65 21.08
CA ASN A 120 -53.00 47.35 21.45
C ASN A 120 -53.40 48.24 22.63
N ASN A 121 -54.44 49.06 22.48
CA ASN A 121 -54.89 49.91 23.59
C ASN A 121 -55.73 49.08 24.57
N THR A 122 -55.26 48.85 25.79
CA THR A 122 -55.94 48.00 26.78
C THR A 122 -57.37 48.45 27.10
N ASP A 123 -57.68 49.74 26.93
CA ASP A 123 -58.99 50.33 27.26
C ASP A 123 -59.96 50.41 26.05
N MET A 124 -59.68 49.68 24.97
CA MET A 124 -60.48 49.71 23.75
C MET A 124 -61.86 49.06 23.93
N LYS A 125 -62.92 49.69 23.40
CA LYS A 125 -64.25 49.08 23.28
C LYS A 125 -64.39 48.28 21.99
N LEU A 126 -65.36 47.37 21.92
CA LEU A 126 -65.60 46.48 20.79
C LEU A 126 -65.71 47.23 19.45
N ASN A 127 -66.43 48.36 19.39
CA ASN A 127 -66.54 49.15 18.15
C ASN A 127 -65.22 49.80 17.72
N ASP A 128 -64.37 50.19 18.67
CA ASP A 128 -63.05 50.73 18.37
C ASP A 128 -62.14 49.62 17.82
N PHE A 129 -62.25 48.42 18.38
CA PHE A 129 -61.53 47.23 17.90
C PHE A 129 -61.94 46.84 16.46
N LEU A 130 -63.24 46.80 16.18
CA LEU A 130 -63.76 46.51 14.85
C LEU A 130 -63.27 47.53 13.80
N ARG A 131 -63.27 48.83 14.16
CA ARG A 131 -62.76 49.89 13.27
C ARG A 131 -61.29 49.73 12.95
N ASN A 132 -60.48 49.35 13.94
CA ASN A 132 -59.03 49.26 13.81
C ASN A 132 -58.57 47.99 13.08
N TYR A 133 -59.24 46.86 13.27
CA TYR A 133 -58.73 45.56 12.79
C TYR A 133 -59.61 44.84 11.76
N VAL A 134 -60.89 45.23 11.62
CA VAL A 134 -61.83 44.61 10.67
C VAL A 134 -62.24 45.58 9.55
N GLY A 135 -62.32 46.88 9.87
CA GLY A 135 -62.60 47.96 8.92
C GLY A 135 -63.84 48.77 9.31
N GLY A 136 -63.85 50.06 8.97
CA GLY A 136 -64.79 51.07 9.51
C GLY A 136 -66.29 50.92 9.20
N ARG A 137 -66.73 49.80 8.62
CA ARG A 137 -68.15 49.46 8.37
C ARG A 137 -68.73 48.42 9.34
N ALA A 138 -67.91 47.74 10.13
CA ALA A 138 -68.38 46.83 11.18
C ALA A 138 -68.56 47.60 12.50
N ALA A 139 -69.77 47.59 13.05
CA ALA A 139 -70.09 48.16 14.35
C ALA A 139 -71.29 47.42 14.96
N VAL A 140 -71.29 47.27 16.27
CA VAL A 140 -72.42 46.81 17.08
C VAL A 140 -73.17 48.01 17.67
N ASP A 141 -74.41 47.78 18.08
CA ASP A 141 -75.24 48.78 18.76
C ASP A 141 -74.58 49.27 20.06
N GLU A 142 -74.97 50.46 20.51
CA GLU A 142 -74.35 51.14 21.65
C GLU A 142 -74.43 50.31 22.95
N ASP A 143 -75.51 49.55 23.12
CA ASP A 143 -75.73 48.63 24.25
C ASP A 143 -74.80 47.40 24.24
N HIS A 144 -74.24 47.04 23.08
CA HIS A 144 -73.32 45.90 22.91
C HIS A 144 -71.86 46.34 22.78
N ASN A 145 -71.58 47.66 22.80
CA ASN A 145 -70.24 48.22 22.70
C ASN A 145 -69.50 48.19 24.05
N VAL A 146 -69.17 46.97 24.48
CA VAL A 146 -68.46 46.69 25.75
C VAL A 146 -66.94 46.81 25.60
N THR A 147 -66.22 46.80 26.73
CA THR A 147 -64.75 46.70 26.71
C THR A 147 -64.31 45.37 26.11
N MET A 148 -63.12 45.33 25.50
CA MET A 148 -62.57 44.07 24.97
C MET A 148 -62.42 42.99 26.05
N GLU A 149 -62.20 43.37 27.30
CA GLU A 149 -62.18 42.45 28.46
C GLU A 149 -63.53 41.76 28.67
N MET A 150 -64.63 42.52 28.66
CA MET A 150 -65.99 41.97 28.80
C MET A 150 -66.39 41.15 27.56
N PHE A 151 -65.97 41.58 26.37
CA PHE A 151 -66.26 40.87 25.12
C PHE A 151 -65.61 39.48 25.07
N VAL A 152 -64.34 39.35 25.49
CA VAL A 152 -63.59 38.08 25.45
C VAL A 152 -64.21 36.99 26.35
N GLN A 153 -64.90 37.38 27.42
CA GLN A 153 -65.55 36.42 28.34
C GLN A 153 -66.74 35.70 27.69
N GLU A 154 -67.55 36.43 26.90
CA GLU A 154 -68.74 35.85 26.25
C GLU A 154 -69.03 36.52 24.89
N PRO A 155 -68.21 36.26 23.84
CA PRO A 155 -68.31 36.96 22.56
C PRO A 155 -69.67 36.82 21.86
N ASP A 156 -70.30 35.65 21.97
CA ASP A 156 -71.60 35.32 21.38
C ASP A 156 -72.76 36.13 22.00
N ALA A 157 -72.60 36.65 23.22
CA ALA A 157 -73.61 37.50 23.85
C ALA A 157 -73.67 38.90 23.23
N TYR A 158 -72.55 39.37 22.65
CA TYR A 158 -72.41 40.73 22.13
C TYR A 158 -72.39 40.81 20.60
N LEU A 159 -72.12 39.70 19.90
CA LEU A 159 -72.06 39.66 18.44
C LEU A 159 -72.73 38.40 17.89
N GLN A 160 -73.88 38.58 17.23
CA GLN A 160 -74.66 37.48 16.64
C GLN A 160 -74.22 37.09 15.21
N ASP A 161 -73.45 37.93 14.52
CA ASP A 161 -72.91 37.63 13.19
C ASP A 161 -71.74 36.64 13.33
N GLN A 162 -72.04 35.37 13.04
CA GLN A 162 -71.10 34.26 13.16
C GLN A 162 -69.90 34.37 12.20
N GLN A 163 -70.06 34.98 11.02
CA GLN A 163 -68.94 35.15 10.08
C GLN A 163 -67.98 36.24 10.57
N LEU A 164 -68.54 37.35 11.07
CA LEU A 164 -67.76 38.43 11.67
C LEU A 164 -67.10 37.99 12.97
N LEU A 165 -67.79 37.17 13.78
CA LEU A 165 -67.24 36.59 14.99
C LEU A 165 -66.05 35.68 14.68
N GLU A 166 -66.20 34.76 13.72
CA GLU A 166 -65.10 33.88 13.27
C GLU A 166 -63.91 34.69 12.76
N LEU A 167 -64.14 35.80 12.05
CA LEU A 167 -63.08 36.70 11.62
C LEU A 167 -62.35 37.35 12.81
N ILE A 168 -63.08 37.87 13.81
CA ILE A 168 -62.51 38.49 15.02
C ILE A 168 -61.72 37.48 15.84
N LEU A 169 -62.27 36.29 16.04
CA LEU A 169 -61.59 35.20 16.76
C LEU A 169 -60.27 34.82 16.07
N ASN A 170 -60.13 35.03 14.76
CA ASN A 170 -58.90 34.76 14.03
C ASN A 170 -57.87 35.90 14.06
N LEU A 171 -58.20 37.09 14.58
CA LEU A 171 -57.28 38.22 14.66
C LEU A 171 -56.24 38.07 15.78
N ALA A 172 -54.98 38.38 15.47
CA ALA A 172 -53.89 38.36 16.45
C ALA A 172 -54.14 39.32 17.64
N ALA A 173 -54.72 40.49 17.39
CA ALA A 173 -55.04 41.47 18.43
C ALA A 173 -56.12 40.98 19.40
N TYR A 174 -57.11 40.21 18.92
CA TYR A 174 -58.11 39.57 19.78
C TYR A 174 -57.47 38.47 20.64
N GLN A 175 -56.58 37.66 20.05
CA GLN A 175 -55.89 36.59 20.77
C GLN A 175 -54.98 37.11 21.90
N VAL A 176 -54.43 38.34 21.78
CA VAL A 176 -53.69 39.00 22.88
C VAL A 176 -54.61 39.26 24.09
N TYR A 177 -55.81 39.83 23.90
CA TYR A 177 -56.75 40.03 25.01
C TYR A 177 -57.15 38.70 25.65
N LYS A 178 -57.37 37.67 24.84
CA LYS A 178 -57.68 36.31 25.31
C LYS A 178 -56.55 35.74 26.18
N LEU A 179 -55.30 35.90 25.76
CA LEU A 179 -54.13 35.47 26.53
C LEU A 179 -53.97 36.26 27.83
N HIS A 180 -54.17 37.58 27.82
CA HIS A 180 -54.09 38.42 29.01
C HIS A 180 -55.15 38.08 30.06
N GLN A 181 -56.39 37.80 29.63
CA GLN A 181 -57.47 37.33 30.53
C GLN A 181 -57.12 36.00 31.20
N GLU A 182 -56.39 35.13 30.50
CA GLU A 182 -55.87 33.86 31.01
C GLU A 182 -54.53 34.01 31.77
N GLY A 183 -54.06 35.24 31.99
CA GLY A 183 -52.85 35.55 32.77
C GLY A 183 -51.53 35.38 32.02
N VAL A 184 -51.55 35.27 30.69
CA VAL A 184 -50.36 35.05 29.85
C VAL A 184 -49.95 36.37 29.18
N PHE A 185 -49.02 37.09 29.80
CA PHE A 185 -48.51 38.39 29.31
C PHE A 185 -47.14 38.26 28.64
N PHE A 186 -46.30 37.34 29.11
CA PHE A 186 -44.93 37.16 28.64
C PHE A 186 -44.69 35.79 28.03
N LEU A 187 -43.69 35.71 27.15
CA LEU A 187 -43.31 34.48 26.47
C LEU A 187 -42.93 33.35 27.46
N GLY A 188 -42.32 33.68 28.60
CA GLY A 188 -42.02 32.72 29.66
C GLY A 188 -43.26 32.14 30.34
N GLN A 189 -44.38 32.86 30.39
CA GLN A 189 -45.66 32.35 30.88
C GLN A 189 -46.33 31.47 29.81
N TRP A 190 -46.23 31.89 28.54
CA TRP A 190 -46.71 31.09 27.41
C TRP A 190 -46.01 29.72 27.33
N ARG A 191 -44.73 29.63 27.70
CA ARG A 191 -43.99 28.36 27.76
C ARG A 191 -44.73 27.31 28.58
N ASP A 192 -45.17 27.68 29.78
CA ASP A 192 -45.75 26.78 30.79
C ASP A 192 -47.30 26.74 30.76
N TYR A 193 -47.93 27.44 29.81
CA TYR A 193 -49.39 27.49 29.66
C TYR A 193 -49.96 26.21 29.08
N GLU A 194 -50.98 25.62 29.72
CA GLU A 194 -51.53 24.31 29.37
C GLU A 194 -52.52 24.37 28.18
N ARG A 195 -53.37 25.41 28.15
CA ARG A 195 -54.51 25.53 27.22
C ARG A 195 -54.13 26.16 25.88
N LYS A 196 -52.98 25.77 25.32
CA LYS A 196 -52.45 26.34 24.05
C LYS A 196 -53.34 26.07 22.84
N ASP A 197 -54.26 25.12 22.94
CA ASP A 197 -55.27 24.77 21.94
C ASP A 197 -56.42 25.78 21.85
N MET A 198 -56.63 26.61 22.88
CA MET A 198 -57.64 27.68 22.86
C MET A 198 -57.30 28.86 21.97
N VAL A 199 -56.03 28.96 21.57
CA VAL A 199 -55.50 30.01 20.71
C VAL A 199 -55.43 29.50 19.28
N THR A 200 -55.62 30.37 18.30
CA THR A 200 -55.62 29.95 16.90
C THR A 200 -54.28 29.31 16.50
N PRO A 201 -54.29 28.32 15.58
CA PRO A 201 -53.08 27.63 15.16
C PRO A 201 -51.97 28.57 14.67
N LEU A 202 -52.33 29.69 14.03
CA LEU A 202 -51.40 30.70 13.55
C LEU A 202 -50.68 31.44 14.69
N VAL A 203 -51.43 31.87 15.71
CA VAL A 203 -50.89 32.59 16.88
C VAL A 203 -50.05 31.65 17.73
N ARG A 204 -50.52 30.41 17.97
CA ARG A 204 -49.74 29.36 18.63
C ARG A 204 -48.43 29.09 17.89
N GLY A 205 -48.49 28.96 16.56
CA GLY A 205 -47.32 28.75 15.71
C GLY A 205 -46.30 29.90 15.77
N LYS A 206 -46.76 31.15 15.83
CA LYS A 206 -45.87 32.32 16.01
C LYS A 206 -45.16 32.29 17.36
N LEU A 207 -45.89 32.14 18.47
CA LEU A 207 -45.30 32.13 19.81
C LEU A 207 -44.37 30.93 20.04
N ASN A 208 -44.80 29.73 19.62
CA ASN A 208 -43.96 28.52 19.70
C ASN A 208 -42.75 28.59 18.77
N GLY A 209 -42.87 29.26 17.62
CA GLY A 209 -41.75 29.51 16.72
C GLY A 209 -40.66 30.35 17.37
N VAL A 210 -41.03 31.44 18.05
CA VAL A 210 -40.10 32.29 18.81
C VAL A 210 -39.50 31.55 19.99
N LEU A 211 -40.32 30.83 20.77
CA LEU A 211 -39.83 30.04 21.90
C LEU A 211 -38.84 28.95 21.45
N THR A 212 -39.16 28.26 20.35
CA THR A 212 -38.29 27.24 19.75
C THR A 212 -36.97 27.84 19.27
N GLN A 213 -36.99 29.06 18.72
CA GLN A 213 -35.78 29.75 18.31
C GLN A 213 -34.89 30.08 19.52
N LEU A 214 -35.45 30.64 20.59
CA LEU A 214 -34.69 30.97 21.81
C LEU A 214 -34.09 29.72 22.46
N LEU A 215 -34.89 28.66 22.61
CA LEU A 215 -34.42 27.40 23.17
C LEU A 215 -33.36 26.73 22.26
N ARG A 216 -33.43 26.91 20.93
CA ARG A 216 -32.40 26.42 20.00
C ARG A 216 -31.12 27.24 20.07
N GLU A 217 -31.21 28.55 20.25
CA GLU A 217 -30.04 29.43 20.39
C GLU A 217 -29.29 29.16 21.70
N GLU A 218 -30.03 29.04 22.82
CA GLU A 218 -29.47 28.64 24.12
C GLU A 218 -28.80 27.26 24.05
N ARG A 219 -29.45 26.31 23.35
CA ARG A 219 -28.89 25.00 23.07
C ARG A 219 -27.68 25.05 22.13
N HIS A 220 -27.68 25.89 21.11
CA HIS A 220 -26.54 26.06 20.21
C HIS A 220 -25.33 26.62 20.96
N GLU A 221 -25.52 27.56 21.89
CA GLU A 221 -24.45 28.02 22.77
C GLU A 221 -23.94 26.91 23.71
N ALA A 222 -24.83 26.10 24.27
CA ALA A 222 -24.46 24.94 25.08
C ALA A 222 -23.73 23.86 24.27
N GLU A 223 -24.16 23.61 23.02
CA GLU A 223 -23.53 22.68 22.08
C GLU A 223 -22.19 23.23 21.55
N GLU A 224 -22.03 24.55 21.39
CA GLU A 224 -20.75 25.21 21.11
C GLU A 224 -19.79 25.11 22.31
N ARG A 225 -20.28 25.28 23.55
CA ARG A 225 -19.49 25.02 24.77
C ARG A 225 -19.06 23.55 24.84
N LEU A 226 -19.96 22.62 24.52
CA LEU A 226 -19.68 21.19 24.38
C LEU A 226 -18.66 20.92 23.26
N ARG A 227 -18.73 21.61 22.13
CA ARG A 227 -17.78 21.44 21.02
C ARG A 227 -16.37 21.91 21.42
N ARG A 228 -16.27 23.01 22.15
CA ARG A 228 -15.01 23.48 22.76
C ARG A 228 -14.51 22.55 23.88
N ALA A 229 -15.41 21.91 24.62
CA ALA A 229 -15.05 20.87 25.61
C ALA A 229 -14.68 19.52 24.96
N GLN A 230 -15.27 19.17 23.81
CA GLN A 230 -14.91 17.98 23.02
C GLN A 230 -13.55 18.09 22.33
N GLU A 231 -13.01 19.31 22.23
CA GLU A 231 -11.61 19.57 21.87
C GLU A 231 -10.63 19.40 23.06
N MET A 232 -11.12 19.06 24.27
CA MET A 232 -10.24 18.74 25.40
C MET A 232 -9.33 17.57 25.06
N LYS A 233 -8.03 17.81 25.15
CA LYS A 233 -7.02 16.77 25.20
C LYS A 233 -7.02 16.17 26.60
N PHE A 234 -7.36 14.89 26.72
CA PHE A 234 -7.26 14.17 27.99
C PHE A 234 -5.79 14.08 28.44
N THR A 235 -5.56 14.30 29.72
CA THR A 235 -4.29 14.12 30.44
C THR A 235 -4.44 12.98 31.43
N MET A 236 -3.33 12.46 31.97
CA MET A 236 -3.38 11.42 33.01
C MET A 236 -4.17 11.87 34.25
N SER A 237 -4.18 13.18 34.53
CA SER A 237 -4.93 13.80 35.63
C SER A 237 -6.42 14.08 35.31
N THR A 238 -6.91 13.75 34.11
CA THR A 238 -8.33 14.04 33.80
C THR A 238 -9.26 13.14 34.59
N ASN A 239 -10.32 13.74 35.14
CA ASN A 239 -11.34 13.04 35.93
C ASN A 239 -12.10 12.03 35.05
N ILE A 240 -12.40 10.85 35.61
CA ILE A 240 -13.19 9.82 34.91
C ILE A 240 -14.61 10.30 34.56
N GLU A 241 -15.18 11.22 35.35
CA GLU A 241 -16.47 11.85 35.09
C GLU A 241 -16.42 12.69 33.80
N ASP A 242 -15.38 13.51 33.65
CA ASP A 242 -15.14 14.31 32.45
C ASP A 242 -14.95 13.42 31.21
N VAL A 243 -14.35 12.24 31.37
CA VAL A 243 -14.17 11.28 30.27
C VAL A 243 -15.50 10.63 29.86
N LEU A 244 -16.32 10.22 30.83
CA LEU A 244 -17.56 9.49 30.56
C LEU A 244 -18.67 10.39 30.00
N PHE A 245 -18.73 11.63 30.48
CA PHE A 245 -19.74 12.64 30.12
C PHE A 245 -19.25 13.73 29.16
N LYS A 246 -17.94 13.82 28.89
CA LYS A 246 -17.33 14.77 27.95
C LYS A 246 -17.65 16.25 28.25
N GLY A 247 -17.82 16.60 29.53
CA GLY A 247 -18.03 17.98 29.99
C GLY A 247 -19.26 18.68 29.42
N GLY A 248 -20.26 17.93 28.94
CA GLY A 248 -21.48 18.47 28.31
C GLY A 248 -22.61 18.81 29.27
N VAL A 249 -23.60 19.55 28.77
CA VAL A 249 -24.89 19.72 29.46
C VAL A 249 -25.55 18.36 29.59
N ARG A 250 -25.89 17.99 30.82
CA ARG A 250 -26.52 16.71 31.16
C ARG A 250 -27.94 16.67 30.64
N VAL A 251 -28.22 15.72 29.76
CA VAL A 251 -29.52 15.58 29.10
C VAL A 251 -30.62 15.25 30.11
N LYS A 252 -30.26 14.57 31.20
CA LYS A 252 -31.19 14.23 32.29
C LYS A 252 -31.76 15.45 33.03
N ASP A 253 -31.02 16.57 33.03
CA ASP A 253 -31.39 17.80 33.77
C ASP A 253 -32.27 18.75 32.96
N ILE A 254 -32.51 18.44 31.67
CA ILE A 254 -33.41 19.21 30.81
C ILE A 254 -34.81 19.21 31.43
N LYS A 255 -35.49 20.37 31.42
CA LYS A 255 -36.85 20.49 31.92
C LYS A 255 -37.86 19.84 30.97
N LEU A 256 -38.86 19.17 31.53
CA LEU A 256 -39.90 18.46 30.77
C LEU A 256 -40.63 19.39 29.80
N ASN A 257 -41.05 20.58 30.25
CA ASN A 257 -41.79 21.53 29.42
C ASN A 257 -40.96 22.06 28.23
N ASP A 258 -39.64 22.21 28.40
CA ASP A 258 -38.74 22.60 27.30
C ASP A 258 -38.63 21.46 26.26
N PHE A 259 -38.51 20.22 26.72
CA PHE A 259 -38.51 19.05 25.84
C PHE A 259 -39.82 18.90 25.05
N LEU A 260 -40.97 19.07 25.73
CA LEU A 260 -42.28 19.00 25.11
C LEU A 260 -42.52 20.13 24.11
N THR A 261 -42.04 21.34 24.40
CA THR A 261 -42.12 22.45 23.46
C THR A 261 -41.25 22.20 22.22
N LEU A 262 -40.00 21.80 22.41
CA LEU A 262 -39.05 21.61 21.32
C LEU A 262 -39.39 20.44 20.38
N ARG A 263 -40.02 19.38 20.89
CA ARG A 263 -40.24 18.14 20.13
C ARG A 263 -41.70 17.88 19.78
N PHE A 264 -42.64 18.49 20.49
CA PHE A 264 -44.07 18.18 20.39
C PHE A 264 -44.96 19.43 20.36
N ASP A 265 -44.42 20.61 20.04
CA ASP A 265 -45.18 21.88 19.92
C ASP A 265 -45.93 22.26 21.22
N GLY A 266 -45.41 21.80 22.36
CA GLY A 266 -46.00 22.03 23.69
C GLY A 266 -47.15 21.09 24.03
N LYS A 267 -47.39 20.06 23.22
CA LYS A 267 -48.38 19.03 23.52
C LYS A 267 -47.99 18.25 24.79
N GLY A 268 -48.91 18.18 25.75
CA GLY A 268 -48.73 17.49 27.03
C GLY A 268 -48.08 18.34 28.13
N ILE A 269 -47.94 19.66 27.93
CA ILE A 269 -47.47 20.58 28.97
C ILE A 269 -48.51 20.71 30.07
N VAL A 270 -48.02 20.64 31.31
CA VAL A 270 -48.78 20.92 32.53
C VAL A 270 -47.98 21.97 33.30
N ALA A 271 -48.65 23.00 33.83
CA ALA A 271 -48.04 24.13 34.52
C ALA A 271 -47.30 23.68 35.79
N THR A 272 -47.77 22.62 36.45
CA THR A 272 -47.12 22.02 37.63
C THR A 272 -45.79 21.33 37.30
N ASN A 273 -45.50 21.02 36.03
CA ASN A 273 -44.29 20.31 35.62
C ASN A 273 -43.10 21.24 35.29
N ARG A 274 -43.20 22.53 35.63
CA ARG A 274 -42.20 23.56 35.28
C ARG A 274 -40.78 23.20 35.73
N ASP A 275 -40.64 22.53 36.86
CA ASP A 275 -39.35 22.18 37.45
C ASP A 275 -38.95 20.70 37.27
N VAL A 276 -39.80 19.88 36.66
CA VAL A 276 -39.57 18.43 36.48
C VAL A 276 -38.46 18.20 35.45
N SER A 277 -37.47 17.37 35.82
CA SER A 277 -36.38 16.97 34.93
C SER A 277 -36.77 15.79 34.05
N LEU A 278 -36.05 15.56 32.97
CA LEU A 278 -36.24 14.37 32.16
C LEU A 278 -35.91 13.08 32.92
N GLU A 279 -34.94 13.12 33.86
CA GLU A 279 -34.65 11.97 34.72
C GLU A 279 -35.88 11.48 35.49
N GLU A 280 -36.58 12.43 36.12
CA GLU A 280 -37.77 12.15 36.92
C GLU A 280 -38.96 11.75 36.05
N PHE A 281 -39.16 12.44 34.92
CA PHE A 281 -40.20 12.12 33.96
C PHE A 281 -40.08 10.70 33.37
N PHE A 282 -38.87 10.28 32.96
CA PHE A 282 -38.68 8.97 32.33
C PHE A 282 -38.79 7.80 33.32
N LYS A 283 -38.73 8.03 34.63
CA LYS A 283 -39.04 7.01 35.66
C LYS A 283 -40.52 6.64 35.62
N GLU A 284 -41.41 7.64 35.61
CA GLU A 284 -42.85 7.41 35.58
C GLU A 284 -43.64 8.43 34.73
N PRO A 285 -43.64 8.30 33.38
CA PRO A 285 -44.24 9.30 32.49
C PRO A 285 -45.74 9.55 32.70
N THR A 286 -46.44 8.59 33.28
CA THR A 286 -47.89 8.63 33.56
C THR A 286 -48.25 9.56 34.74
N GLU A 287 -47.30 9.85 35.62
CA GLU A 287 -47.51 10.81 36.71
C GLU A 287 -47.49 12.27 36.23
N TYR A 288 -46.78 12.55 35.14
CA TYR A 288 -46.57 13.92 34.66
C TYR A 288 -47.44 14.30 33.47
N ILE A 289 -47.85 13.33 32.63
CA ILE A 289 -48.79 13.55 31.52
C ILE A 289 -50.02 12.67 31.73
N HIS A 290 -51.07 13.26 32.30
CA HIS A 290 -52.29 12.54 32.68
C HIS A 290 -53.19 12.16 31.50
N ASP A 291 -53.11 12.87 30.36
CA ASP A 291 -53.82 12.48 29.14
C ASP A 291 -53.14 11.26 28.51
N ALA A 292 -53.77 10.09 28.74
CA ALA A 292 -53.28 8.80 28.26
C ALA A 292 -53.17 8.71 26.72
N ARG A 293 -54.02 9.44 25.97
CA ARG A 293 -53.96 9.45 24.51
C ARG A 293 -52.75 10.25 24.05
N VAL A 294 -52.54 11.44 24.60
CA VAL A 294 -51.40 12.30 24.30
C VAL A 294 -50.08 11.61 24.64
N LEU A 295 -49.99 11.02 25.83
CA LEU A 295 -48.79 10.29 26.26
C LEU A 295 -48.49 9.09 25.35
N ASN A 296 -49.50 8.35 24.91
CA ASN A 296 -49.31 7.21 23.99
C ASN A 296 -48.86 7.64 22.59
N GLU A 297 -49.35 8.79 22.10
CA GLU A 297 -48.87 9.38 20.85
C GLU A 297 -47.40 9.80 20.97
N ILE A 298 -47.02 10.47 22.07
CA ILE A 298 -45.63 10.88 22.34
C ILE A 298 -44.69 9.67 22.48
N LYS A 299 -45.10 8.63 23.22
CA LYS A 299 -44.30 7.40 23.45
C LYS A 299 -43.91 6.67 22.17
N LYS A 300 -44.74 6.77 21.12
CA LYS A 300 -44.49 6.14 19.81
C LYS A 300 -43.50 6.91 18.93
N THR A 301 -43.07 8.10 19.34
CA THR A 301 -42.22 8.94 18.51
C THR A 301 -40.73 8.65 18.71
N VAL A 302 -39.95 8.79 17.62
CA VAL A 302 -38.49 8.66 17.66
C VAL A 302 -37.83 9.63 18.65
N PRO A 303 -38.22 10.93 18.73
CA PRO A 303 -37.67 11.85 19.71
C PRO A 303 -37.82 11.36 21.17
N PHE A 304 -38.99 10.84 21.55
CA PHE A 304 -39.20 10.30 22.90
C PHE A 304 -38.29 9.10 23.19
N LEU A 305 -38.24 8.12 22.30
CA LEU A 305 -37.41 6.91 22.47
C LEU A 305 -35.91 7.23 22.50
N SER A 306 -35.46 8.15 21.65
CA SER A 306 -34.05 8.58 21.61
C SER A 306 -33.65 9.33 22.87
N MET A 307 -34.53 10.19 23.39
CA MET A 307 -34.27 10.97 24.59
C MET A 307 -34.28 10.09 25.83
N GLY A 308 -35.25 9.19 25.95
CA GLY A 308 -35.30 8.24 27.07
C GLY A 308 -34.05 7.36 27.14
N ARG A 309 -33.53 6.89 26.00
CA ARG A 309 -32.27 6.16 25.97
C ARG A 309 -31.08 7.01 26.45
N ALA A 310 -30.98 8.26 26.01
CA ALA A 310 -29.88 9.14 26.40
C ALA A 310 -29.89 9.45 27.92
N VAL A 311 -31.06 9.68 28.50
CA VAL A 311 -31.22 9.90 29.95
C VAL A 311 -30.82 8.64 30.73
N MET A 312 -31.27 7.46 30.30
CA MET A 312 -30.92 6.20 30.95
C MET A 312 -29.42 5.88 30.83
N ASP A 313 -28.80 6.15 29.68
CA ASP A 313 -27.36 5.99 29.48
C ASP A 313 -26.57 6.91 30.42
N GLU A 314 -27.04 8.14 30.65
CA GLU A 314 -26.41 9.08 31.60
C GLU A 314 -26.53 8.61 33.05
N VAL A 315 -27.73 8.23 33.50
CA VAL A 315 -27.97 7.70 34.86
C VAL A 315 -27.11 6.45 35.11
N TYR A 316 -27.00 5.58 34.11
CA TYR A 316 -26.15 4.39 34.18
C TYR A 316 -24.66 4.72 34.29
N MET A 317 -24.19 5.74 33.56
CA MET A 317 -22.80 6.18 33.64
C MET A 317 -22.47 6.83 34.98
N GLU A 318 -23.43 7.50 35.65
CA GLU A 318 -23.23 8.07 36.99
C GLU A 318 -23.03 6.98 38.03
N GLU A 319 -23.81 5.90 37.91
CA GLU A 319 -23.64 4.73 38.77
C GLU A 319 -22.26 4.09 38.58
N VAL A 320 -21.75 4.06 37.34
CA VAL A 320 -20.37 3.61 37.06
C VAL A 320 -19.34 4.55 37.70
N VAL A 321 -19.53 5.87 37.61
CA VAL A 321 -18.64 6.85 38.27
C VAL A 321 -18.66 6.67 39.78
N ARG A 322 -19.85 6.53 40.40
CA ARG A 322 -20.02 6.32 41.83
C ARG A 322 -19.30 5.06 42.30
N MET A 323 -19.52 3.94 41.61
CA MET A 323 -18.82 2.69 41.86
C MET A 323 -17.30 2.84 41.74
N LEU A 324 -16.80 3.57 40.73
CA LEU A 324 -15.36 3.80 40.55
C LEU A 324 -14.78 4.69 41.67
N HIS A 325 -15.49 5.73 42.09
CA HIS A 325 -15.12 6.58 43.21
C HIS A 325 -15.08 5.80 44.54
N GLU A 326 -16.07 4.93 44.79
CA GLU A 326 -16.09 4.04 45.96
C GLU A 326 -14.88 3.09 45.99
N ASN A 327 -14.34 2.75 44.81
CA ASN A 327 -13.13 1.95 44.65
C ASN A 327 -11.83 2.76 44.53
N GLY A 328 -11.87 4.07 44.78
CA GLY A 328 -10.69 4.95 44.79
C GLY A 328 -10.20 5.43 43.43
N VAL A 329 -10.98 5.25 42.36
CA VAL A 329 -10.62 5.63 40.99
C VAL A 329 -11.29 6.95 40.62
N PHE A 330 -10.54 8.05 40.63
CA PHE A 330 -11.06 9.39 40.33
C PHE A 330 -10.50 9.97 39.02
N SER A 331 -9.40 9.42 38.50
CA SER A 331 -8.68 9.94 37.33
C SER A 331 -8.25 8.83 36.37
N LEU A 332 -7.82 9.20 35.16
CA LEU A 332 -7.27 8.26 34.18
C LEU A 332 -5.99 7.55 34.67
N GLU A 333 -5.16 8.21 35.48
CA GLU A 333 -3.99 7.62 36.14
C GLU A 333 -4.41 6.48 37.08
N GLN A 334 -5.38 6.72 37.95
CA GLN A 334 -5.89 5.69 38.87
C GLN A 334 -6.66 4.59 38.12
N TRP A 335 -7.32 4.93 37.01
CA TRP A 335 -7.95 3.95 36.12
C TRP A 335 -6.90 3.03 35.48
N GLU A 336 -5.70 3.52 35.17
CA GLU A 336 -4.62 2.70 34.64
C GLU A 336 -4.22 1.58 35.62
N GLU A 337 -4.09 1.93 36.89
CA GLU A 337 -3.68 1.01 37.96
C GLU A 337 -4.82 0.15 38.50
N TYR A 338 -6.07 0.50 38.20
CA TYR A 338 -7.23 -0.25 38.66
C TYR A 338 -7.28 -1.66 38.04
N GLU A 339 -7.22 -2.69 38.90
CA GLU A 339 -7.29 -4.10 38.51
C GLU A 339 -8.73 -4.59 38.27
N GLY A 340 -9.72 -3.95 38.90
CA GLY A 340 -11.14 -4.32 38.82
C GLY A 340 -11.85 -3.97 37.51
N LYS A 341 -11.12 -3.77 36.40
CA LYS A 341 -11.71 -3.30 35.12
C LYS A 341 -12.80 -4.21 34.55
N ASP A 342 -12.84 -5.48 34.94
CA ASP A 342 -13.87 -6.42 34.52
C ASP A 342 -15.22 -6.25 35.25
N THR A 343 -15.24 -5.55 36.39
CA THR A 343 -16.49 -5.14 37.06
C THR A 343 -17.15 -3.96 36.37
N VAL A 344 -16.38 -3.21 35.55
CA VAL A 344 -16.87 -2.08 34.77
C VAL A 344 -17.44 -2.56 33.44
N THR A 345 -18.54 -1.94 33.07
CA THR A 345 -19.34 -2.29 31.91
C THR A 345 -18.52 -2.08 30.63
N PRO A 346 -18.67 -2.93 29.60
CA PRO A 346 -17.82 -2.87 28.40
C PRO A 346 -17.80 -1.49 27.72
N LEU A 347 -18.93 -0.77 27.77
CA LEU A 347 -19.08 0.56 27.18
C LEU A 347 -18.28 1.63 27.95
N ALA A 348 -18.42 1.70 29.28
CA ALA A 348 -17.69 2.67 30.09
C ALA A 348 -16.18 2.38 30.09
N ARG A 349 -15.81 1.10 30.19
CA ARG A 349 -14.42 0.63 30.06
C ARG A 349 -13.83 1.01 28.70
N GLY A 350 -14.59 0.86 27.62
CA GLY A 350 -14.16 1.25 26.28
C GLY A 350 -13.86 2.74 26.16
N LYS A 351 -14.71 3.60 26.73
CA LYS A 351 -14.51 5.06 26.78
C LYS A 351 -13.26 5.44 27.59
N LEU A 352 -13.11 4.88 28.80
CA LEU A 352 -11.97 5.17 29.68
C LEU A 352 -10.64 4.70 29.08
N ASN A 353 -10.60 3.51 28.45
CA ASN A 353 -9.40 3.00 27.79
C ASN A 353 -9.01 3.81 26.54
N ALA A 354 -9.99 4.31 25.79
CA ALA A 354 -9.74 5.19 24.66
C ALA A 354 -9.15 6.53 25.11
N ALA A 355 -9.69 7.12 26.18
CA ALA A 355 -9.17 8.36 26.76
C ALA A 355 -7.79 8.17 27.40
N LEU A 356 -7.55 7.06 28.11
CA LEU A 356 -6.24 6.69 28.65
C LEU A 356 -5.19 6.56 27.52
N SER A 357 -5.58 5.99 26.38
CA SER A 357 -4.71 5.91 25.20
C SER A 357 -4.38 7.30 24.66
N GLN A 358 -5.34 8.21 24.60
CA GLN A 358 -5.12 9.62 24.20
C GLN A 358 -4.25 10.40 25.20
N ALA A 359 -4.44 10.18 26.50
CA ALA A 359 -3.64 10.78 27.55
C ALA A 359 -2.18 10.32 27.49
N ARG A 360 -1.94 9.03 27.26
CA ARG A 360 -0.60 8.46 27.00
C ARG A 360 0.06 9.05 25.75
N ILE A 361 -0.70 9.27 24.68
CA ILE A 361 -0.22 9.94 23.44
C ILE A 361 0.22 11.38 23.73
N SER A 362 -0.51 12.11 24.59
CA SER A 362 -0.18 13.51 24.96
C SER A 362 0.95 13.63 25.99
N THR A 363 1.23 12.58 26.77
CA THR A 363 2.21 12.57 27.87
C THR A 363 3.55 11.96 27.47
N SER A 364 3.63 11.26 26.33
CA SER A 364 4.92 10.81 25.78
C SER A 364 5.74 12.03 25.38
N VAL A 365 6.85 12.29 26.08
CA VAL A 365 7.86 13.26 25.66
C VAL A 365 8.46 12.73 24.36
N VAL A 366 7.86 13.10 23.24
CA VAL A 366 8.42 12.84 21.93
C VAL A 366 9.67 13.71 21.83
N THR A 367 10.84 13.11 22.05
CA THR A 367 12.11 13.77 21.80
C THR A 367 12.19 14.05 20.30
N SER A 368 12.19 15.34 19.96
CA SER A 368 12.31 15.81 18.60
C SER A 368 13.42 16.84 18.51
N THR A 369 14.20 16.76 17.43
CA THR A 369 15.34 17.63 17.19
C THR A 369 15.19 18.23 15.80
N VAL A 370 15.19 19.56 15.71
CA VAL A 370 15.22 20.25 14.42
C VAL A 370 16.65 20.19 13.86
N LEU A 371 16.81 19.60 12.69
CA LEU A 371 18.10 19.45 12.02
C LEU A 371 18.38 20.69 11.15
N LYS A 372 19.09 21.67 11.71
CA LYS A 372 19.49 22.89 10.99
C LYS A 372 20.29 22.53 9.74
N GLU A 373 20.01 23.23 8.62
CA GLU A 373 20.67 23.07 7.30
C GLU A 373 20.49 21.70 6.63
N TYR A 374 19.82 20.74 7.28
CA TYR A 374 19.67 19.39 6.74
C TYR A 374 18.75 19.35 5.52
N TYR A 375 17.67 20.15 5.52
CA TYR A 375 16.79 20.28 4.35
C TYR A 375 17.58 20.71 3.12
N GLU A 376 18.32 21.81 3.24
CA GLU A 376 19.09 22.39 2.13
C GLU A 376 20.23 21.48 1.69
N SER A 377 20.85 20.73 2.61
CA SER A 377 21.87 19.73 2.27
C SER A 377 21.33 18.60 1.40
N VAL A 378 20.14 18.08 1.72
CA VAL A 378 19.51 17.01 0.95
C VAL A 378 18.94 17.54 -0.36
N TYR A 379 18.27 18.69 -0.33
CA TYR A 379 17.65 19.32 -1.50
C TYR A 379 18.71 19.75 -2.53
N ASN A 380 19.81 20.37 -2.10
CA ASN A 380 20.88 20.84 -2.99
C ASN A 380 22.00 19.80 -3.19
N ALA A 381 21.71 18.50 -2.99
CA ALA A 381 22.71 17.45 -3.17
C ALA A 381 23.35 17.52 -4.56
N ARG A 382 24.68 17.40 -4.61
CA ARG A 382 25.47 17.59 -5.83
C ARG A 382 25.45 16.34 -6.71
N TRP A 383 25.23 16.54 -7.99
CA TRP A 383 25.20 15.49 -9.00
C TRP A 383 26.57 15.22 -9.60
N HIS A 384 26.86 13.94 -9.75
CA HIS A 384 27.96 13.42 -10.56
C HIS A 384 27.48 12.16 -11.29
N HIS A 385 28.18 11.77 -12.34
CA HIS A 385 27.87 10.54 -13.07
C HIS A 385 29.13 9.86 -13.59
N VAL A 386 29.04 8.54 -13.76
CA VAL A 386 30.11 7.70 -14.32
C VAL A 386 29.62 7.17 -15.66
N VAL A 387 30.45 7.31 -16.69
CA VAL A 387 30.19 6.82 -18.05
C VAL A 387 31.25 5.83 -18.48
N GLU A 388 30.88 4.92 -19.37
CA GLU A 388 31.84 4.06 -20.07
C GLU A 388 32.50 4.85 -21.20
N VAL A 389 33.80 4.66 -21.37
CA VAL A 389 34.62 5.35 -22.38
C VAL A 389 34.83 4.38 -23.54
N THR A 390 34.29 4.72 -24.73
CA THR A 390 34.30 3.82 -25.90
C THR A 390 35.46 4.06 -26.87
N ASP A 391 36.24 5.14 -26.68
CA ASP A 391 37.31 5.50 -27.61
C ASP A 391 38.66 4.92 -27.14
N GLY A 392 39.27 4.07 -27.98
CA GLY A 392 40.47 3.29 -27.64
C GLY A 392 41.74 4.10 -27.30
N ASN A 393 41.75 5.42 -27.55
CA ASN A 393 42.84 6.32 -27.12
C ASN A 393 42.63 6.86 -25.68
N GLU A 394 41.40 6.83 -25.15
CA GLU A 394 41.03 7.29 -23.81
C GLU A 394 40.91 6.13 -22.79
N GLU A 395 40.74 4.88 -23.27
CA GLU A 395 40.86 3.68 -22.44
C GLU A 395 42.25 3.57 -21.77
N GLU A 396 43.31 3.92 -22.50
CA GLU A 396 44.68 3.97 -21.98
C GLU A 396 44.88 5.06 -20.91
N GLN A 397 44.11 6.15 -20.97
CA GLN A 397 44.20 7.27 -20.01
C GLN A 397 43.39 7.04 -18.73
N THR A 398 42.28 6.28 -18.79
CA THR A 398 41.41 6.03 -17.64
C THR A 398 41.72 4.73 -16.91
N GLY A 399 42.53 3.82 -17.50
CA GLY A 399 43.00 2.57 -16.89
C GLY A 399 41.91 1.53 -16.58
N MET A 400 40.63 1.93 -16.58
CA MET A 400 39.45 1.10 -16.30
C MET A 400 38.28 1.31 -17.27
N GLY A 401 38.45 2.08 -18.34
CA GLY A 401 37.42 2.27 -19.38
C GLY A 401 36.15 3.00 -18.90
N MET A 402 36.26 3.78 -17.82
CA MET A 402 35.16 4.54 -17.24
C MET A 402 35.66 5.88 -16.70
N GLU A 403 34.86 6.92 -16.83
CA GLU A 403 35.19 8.30 -16.45
C GLU A 403 34.13 8.90 -15.51
N VAL A 404 34.56 9.66 -14.51
CA VAL A 404 33.68 10.43 -13.61
C VAL A 404 33.50 11.84 -14.16
N ARG A 405 32.26 12.28 -14.31
CA ARG A 405 31.88 13.61 -14.78
C ARG A 405 31.02 14.33 -13.75
N GLU A 406 31.16 15.64 -13.68
CA GLU A 406 30.35 16.50 -12.82
C GLU A 406 29.00 16.81 -13.45
N GLY A 407 27.98 17.00 -12.60
CA GLY A 407 26.63 17.35 -13.01
C GLY A 407 25.77 16.15 -13.39
N THR A 408 24.55 16.45 -13.85
CA THR A 408 23.60 15.45 -14.33
C THR A 408 24.01 14.92 -15.72
N PRO A 409 23.80 13.63 -16.00
CA PRO A 409 24.09 13.08 -17.32
C PRO A 409 23.18 13.73 -18.38
N PRO A 410 23.67 13.94 -19.63
CA PRO A 410 22.86 14.51 -20.71
C PRO A 410 21.62 13.68 -21.06
N GLN A 411 21.70 12.38 -20.80
CA GLN A 411 20.63 11.43 -21.06
C GLN A 411 20.57 10.42 -19.91
N SER A 412 19.37 10.16 -19.40
CA SER A 412 19.11 9.11 -18.40
C SER A 412 18.80 7.77 -19.07
N TRP A 413 18.72 6.69 -18.29
CA TRP A 413 18.28 5.39 -18.79
C TRP A 413 16.86 5.46 -19.37
N THR A 414 16.63 4.74 -20.46
CA THR A 414 15.30 4.63 -21.05
C THR A 414 14.66 3.30 -20.74
N TYR A 415 13.36 3.37 -20.41
CA TYR A 415 12.57 2.22 -20.04
C TYR A 415 11.40 2.03 -21.00
N LYS A 416 11.14 0.79 -21.40
CA LYS A 416 9.94 0.39 -22.14
C LYS A 416 8.97 -0.29 -21.18
N LYS A 417 7.69 0.05 -21.31
CA LYS A 417 6.62 -0.60 -20.56
C LYS A 417 6.31 -1.96 -21.20
N SER A 418 6.40 -3.03 -20.41
CA SER A 418 6.21 -4.42 -20.84
C SER A 418 5.09 -5.05 -20.00
N GLY A 419 3.83 -4.76 -20.35
CA GLY A 419 2.69 -5.03 -19.47
C GLY A 419 2.63 -4.05 -18.29
N TYR A 420 2.80 -4.53 -17.05
CA TYR A 420 2.83 -3.70 -15.84
C TYR A 420 4.27 -3.37 -15.37
N THR A 421 5.29 -3.79 -16.11
CA THR A 421 6.71 -3.70 -15.73
C THR A 421 7.45 -2.64 -16.55
N LEU A 422 8.59 -2.19 -16.05
CA LEU A 422 9.53 -1.32 -16.76
C LEU A 422 10.83 -2.09 -17.03
N GLU A 423 11.22 -2.16 -18.30
CA GLU A 423 12.44 -2.83 -18.77
C GLU A 423 13.39 -1.79 -19.36
N LYS A 424 14.66 -1.83 -18.98
CA LYS A 424 15.70 -1.00 -19.58
C LYS A 424 15.82 -1.36 -21.06
N VAL A 425 15.88 -0.35 -21.92
CA VAL A 425 16.12 -0.54 -23.36
C VAL A 425 17.61 -0.40 -23.61
N ASP A 426 18.29 -1.51 -23.92
CA ASP A 426 19.74 -1.54 -24.20
C ASP A 426 20.09 -1.12 -25.64
N ALA A 427 19.11 -0.76 -26.47
CA ALA A 427 19.37 -0.33 -27.84
C ALA A 427 20.11 1.02 -27.86
N VAL A 428 21.28 1.03 -28.50
CA VAL A 428 22.07 2.23 -28.84
C VAL A 428 21.13 3.31 -29.38
N GLN A 429 20.93 4.37 -28.60
CA GLN A 429 20.04 5.45 -29.03
C GLN A 429 20.69 6.32 -30.11
N GLN A 430 19.83 6.78 -31.00
CA GLN A 430 20.06 7.65 -32.16
C GLN A 430 20.73 9.00 -31.84
N SER A 431 21.10 9.27 -30.59
CA SER A 431 21.69 10.52 -30.09
C SER A 431 23.22 10.52 -30.02
N GLY A 432 23.89 9.36 -30.20
CA GLY A 432 25.35 9.26 -30.22
C GLY A 432 26.06 9.47 -28.87
N LYS A 433 25.35 9.58 -27.74
CA LYS A 433 25.94 9.68 -26.39
C LYS A 433 25.46 8.54 -25.48
N ALA A 434 26.41 7.84 -24.86
CA ALA A 434 26.13 6.70 -24.00
C ALA A 434 25.40 7.13 -22.70
N PRO A 435 24.41 6.35 -22.22
CA PRO A 435 23.80 6.58 -20.90
C PRO A 435 24.83 6.37 -19.78
N PRO A 436 24.62 6.95 -18.59
CA PRO A 436 25.48 6.71 -17.44
C PRO A 436 25.44 5.23 -17.02
N VAL A 437 26.56 4.74 -16.48
CA VAL A 437 26.61 3.48 -15.72
C VAL A 437 26.12 3.70 -14.30
N LEU A 438 26.45 4.86 -13.73
CA LEU A 438 26.09 5.22 -12.36
C LEU A 438 25.89 6.74 -12.24
N MET A 439 24.88 7.17 -11.49
CA MET A 439 24.79 8.54 -10.99
C MET A 439 25.08 8.57 -9.49
N VAL A 440 25.64 9.67 -9.01
CA VAL A 440 25.94 9.86 -7.60
C VAL A 440 25.40 11.21 -7.12
N LEU A 441 24.67 11.15 -6.01
CA LEU A 441 24.14 12.30 -5.31
C LEU A 441 24.85 12.47 -3.97
N THR A 442 25.57 13.58 -3.80
CA THR A 442 26.36 13.85 -2.59
C THR A 442 25.68 14.92 -1.72
N SER A 443 25.26 14.55 -0.52
CA SER A 443 24.74 15.46 0.52
C SER A 443 25.83 15.77 1.54
N ASP A 444 26.05 17.05 1.86
CA ASP A 444 27.13 17.49 2.77
C ASP A 444 26.91 17.03 4.23
N LYS A 445 25.64 16.98 4.67
CA LYS A 445 25.20 16.43 5.97
C LYS A 445 24.87 14.93 5.90
N GLY A 446 25.00 14.33 4.72
CA GLY A 446 24.65 12.94 4.42
C GLY A 446 23.14 12.67 4.29
N TRP A 447 22.81 11.40 4.07
CA TRP A 447 21.44 10.90 3.88
C TRP A 447 20.86 10.33 5.17
N PRO A 448 19.53 10.32 5.38
CA PRO A 448 18.93 9.83 6.62
C PRO A 448 19.31 8.40 7.01
N TYR A 449 19.61 7.54 6.03
CA TYR A 449 20.04 6.17 6.26
C TYR A 449 21.57 6.04 6.25
N SER A 450 22.12 5.33 7.25
CA SER A 450 23.54 4.97 7.39
C SER A 450 23.73 3.48 7.70
N TRP A 451 24.92 2.94 7.40
CA TRP A 451 25.32 1.56 7.75
C TRP A 451 25.69 1.39 9.22
N GLU A 452 26.30 2.41 9.81
CA GLU A 452 26.72 2.50 11.22
C GLU A 452 25.85 3.54 11.94
N GLU A 453 25.60 3.34 13.23
CA GLU A 453 24.60 4.11 13.98
C GLU A 453 24.95 5.60 14.13
N ASP A 454 26.20 6.02 13.86
CA ASP A 454 26.69 7.37 14.19
C ASP A 454 27.24 8.22 13.02
N GLU A 455 27.40 7.70 11.79
CA GLU A 455 27.90 8.52 10.65
C GLU A 455 27.01 8.41 9.39
N PHE A 456 26.44 9.54 8.96
CA PHE A 456 25.63 9.60 7.74
C PHE A 456 26.48 9.40 6.49
N ILE A 457 26.01 8.52 5.60
CA ILE A 457 26.65 8.31 4.30
C ILE A 457 26.36 9.52 3.42
N ARG A 458 27.40 10.11 2.82
CA ARG A 458 27.25 11.30 1.97
C ARG A 458 26.82 11.00 0.55
N ASP A 459 27.29 9.90 0.00
CA ASP A 459 27.07 9.53 -1.39
C ASP A 459 25.91 8.54 -1.54
N CYS A 460 24.91 8.90 -2.35
CA CYS A 460 23.82 8.03 -2.77
C CYS A 460 24.09 7.56 -4.21
N TYR A 461 24.23 6.25 -4.39
CA TYR A 461 24.60 5.61 -5.66
C TYR A 461 23.35 5.16 -6.43
N VAL A 462 23.05 5.84 -7.53
CA VAL A 462 21.86 5.59 -8.35
C VAL A 462 22.27 4.85 -9.62
N ASN A 463 21.99 3.55 -9.68
CA ASN A 463 22.09 2.76 -10.90
C ASN A 463 20.72 2.67 -11.61
N CYS A 464 20.67 1.95 -12.73
CA CYS A 464 19.45 1.80 -13.51
C CYS A 464 18.30 1.12 -12.74
N GLU A 465 18.58 0.26 -11.76
CA GLU A 465 17.54 -0.37 -10.93
C GLU A 465 16.98 0.60 -9.88
N VAL A 466 17.81 1.44 -9.27
CA VAL A 466 17.36 2.51 -8.36
C VAL A 466 16.50 3.53 -9.11
N GLU A 467 16.94 3.97 -10.30
CA GLU A 467 16.16 4.87 -11.15
C GLU A 467 14.82 4.25 -11.55
N ARG A 468 14.79 2.94 -11.87
CA ARG A 468 13.54 2.23 -12.19
C ARG A 468 12.52 2.28 -11.04
N VAL A 469 12.97 2.15 -9.79
CA VAL A 469 12.09 2.28 -8.61
C VAL A 469 11.45 3.67 -8.58
N TRP A 470 12.23 4.73 -8.83
CA TRP A 470 11.71 6.09 -8.93
C TRP A 470 10.71 6.23 -10.07
N GLN A 471 10.97 5.68 -11.26
CA GLN A 471 10.03 5.74 -12.39
C GLN A 471 8.67 5.10 -12.07
N ILE A 472 8.65 4.02 -11.28
CA ILE A 472 7.40 3.40 -10.81
C ILE A 472 6.66 4.32 -9.83
N VAL A 473 7.38 4.89 -8.85
CA VAL A 473 6.82 5.83 -7.87
C VAL A 473 6.29 7.09 -8.54
N SER A 474 7.06 7.68 -9.46
CA SER A 474 6.68 8.86 -10.24
C SER A 474 5.43 8.60 -11.09
N GLY A 475 5.33 7.41 -11.69
CA GLY A 475 4.13 6.99 -12.41
C GLY A 475 2.88 6.90 -11.52
N ASP A 476 3.03 6.44 -10.27
CA ASP A 476 1.95 6.41 -9.27
C ASP A 476 1.53 7.83 -8.84
N LEU A 477 2.50 8.70 -8.51
CA LEU A 477 2.26 10.12 -8.18
C LEU A 477 1.53 10.85 -9.31
N THR A 478 1.93 10.60 -10.56
CA THR A 478 1.32 11.22 -11.75
C THR A 478 -0.15 10.82 -11.89
N LYS A 479 -0.49 9.55 -11.63
CA LYS A 479 -1.89 9.10 -11.62
C LYS A 479 -2.67 9.73 -10.47
N TRP A 480 -2.08 9.74 -9.27
CA TRP A 480 -2.70 10.28 -8.06
C TRP A 480 -3.08 11.76 -8.22
N PHE A 481 -2.22 12.58 -8.80
CA PHE A 481 -2.47 14.01 -9.01
C PHE A 481 -3.03 14.38 -10.41
N SER A 482 -3.57 13.41 -11.15
CA SER A 482 -4.15 13.67 -12.47
C SER A 482 -5.54 14.30 -12.36
N SER A 483 -5.84 15.26 -13.24
CA SER A 483 -7.07 16.06 -13.24
C SER A 483 -8.27 15.41 -13.95
N HIS A 484 -8.16 14.15 -14.39
CA HIS A 484 -9.26 13.47 -15.07
C HIS A 484 -10.33 13.06 -14.05
N GLY A 485 -11.53 13.66 -14.17
CA GLY A 485 -12.66 13.62 -13.23
C GLY A 485 -13.29 12.25 -12.92
N ARG A 486 -12.51 11.31 -12.41
CA ARG A 486 -12.99 10.22 -11.55
C ARG A 486 -12.48 10.49 -10.14
N THR A 487 -13.40 10.70 -9.22
CA THR A 487 -13.18 11.16 -7.84
C THR A 487 -12.48 10.17 -6.90
N ASP A 488 -11.84 9.10 -7.38
CA ASP A 488 -11.42 7.98 -6.51
C ASP A 488 -10.01 7.40 -6.79
N PHE A 489 -9.05 8.14 -7.37
CA PHE A 489 -7.68 7.63 -7.48
C PHE A 489 -6.93 7.76 -6.15
N MET A 490 -6.95 6.69 -5.34
CA MET A 490 -6.06 6.54 -4.18
C MET A 490 -4.65 6.14 -4.63
N PRO A 491 -3.60 6.70 -4.00
CA PRO A 491 -2.21 6.32 -4.32
C PRO A 491 -1.97 4.84 -4.03
N GLU A 492 -1.22 4.16 -4.91
CA GLU A 492 -0.90 2.75 -4.74
C GLU A 492 0.05 2.59 -3.53
N ARG A 493 -0.16 1.53 -2.74
CA ARG A 493 0.80 1.15 -1.69
C ARG A 493 1.89 0.30 -2.31
N LEU A 494 3.11 0.80 -2.29
CA LEU A 494 4.25 0.16 -2.95
C LEU A 494 5.09 -0.62 -1.93
N LEU A 495 5.61 -1.77 -2.35
CA LEU A 495 6.50 -2.61 -1.57
C LEU A 495 7.77 -2.92 -2.36
N LEU A 496 8.90 -2.37 -1.91
CA LEU A 496 10.21 -2.62 -2.49
C LEU A 496 10.85 -3.87 -1.87
N ILE A 497 11.01 -4.91 -2.69
CA ILE A 497 11.59 -6.20 -2.35
C ILE A 497 12.93 -6.34 -3.04
N GLY A 498 13.95 -6.83 -2.35
CA GLY A 498 15.24 -7.16 -2.92
C GLY A 498 16.17 -7.69 -1.85
N THR A 499 17.34 -8.20 -2.25
CA THR A 499 18.31 -8.81 -1.34
C THR A 499 18.74 -7.84 -0.22
N PRO A 500 18.89 -8.28 1.04
CA PRO A 500 19.45 -7.43 2.10
C PRO A 500 20.85 -6.92 1.75
N GLY A 501 21.14 -5.68 2.13
CA GLY A 501 22.49 -5.11 1.97
C GLY A 501 22.85 -4.61 0.56
N ILE A 502 21.94 -4.66 -0.42
CA ILE A 502 22.21 -4.19 -1.80
C ILE A 502 22.03 -2.68 -2.03
N GLY A 503 21.67 -1.92 -0.98
CA GLY A 503 21.44 -0.48 -1.09
C GLY A 503 19.98 -0.05 -1.28
N LYS A 504 18.98 -0.88 -0.94
CA LYS A 504 17.56 -0.45 -0.99
C LYS A 504 17.29 0.78 -0.13
N SER A 505 17.70 0.75 1.13
CA SER A 505 17.58 1.87 2.07
C SER A 505 18.54 3.01 1.70
N MET A 506 19.82 2.67 1.62
CA MET A 506 20.92 3.63 1.40
C MET A 506 20.84 4.37 0.05
N ASN A 507 20.46 3.68 -1.03
CA ASN A 507 20.38 4.27 -2.37
C ASN A 507 18.93 4.55 -2.77
N ALA A 508 18.07 3.54 -2.86
CA ALA A 508 16.71 3.77 -3.35
C ALA A 508 15.87 4.63 -2.41
N GLY A 509 15.92 4.43 -1.09
CA GLY A 509 15.24 5.28 -0.11
C GLY A 509 15.72 6.74 -0.17
N SER A 510 17.04 6.95 -0.17
CA SER A 510 17.66 8.28 -0.30
C SER A 510 17.31 8.97 -1.62
N TYR A 511 17.35 8.24 -2.73
CA TYR A 511 17.02 8.78 -4.04
C TYR A 511 15.54 9.14 -4.17
N LEU A 512 14.65 8.29 -3.64
CA LEU A 512 13.22 8.61 -3.55
C LEU A 512 12.98 9.86 -2.72
N LEU A 513 13.66 10.01 -1.58
CA LEU A 513 13.55 11.23 -0.77
C LEU A 513 13.97 12.45 -1.60
N TYR A 514 15.13 12.42 -2.26
CA TYR A 514 15.60 13.51 -3.10
C TYR A 514 14.55 13.90 -4.15
N GLN A 515 14.04 12.91 -4.89
CA GLN A 515 13.07 13.12 -5.95
C GLN A 515 11.71 13.65 -5.44
N LEU A 516 11.23 13.15 -4.29
CA LEU A 516 9.98 13.63 -3.67
C LEU A 516 10.09 15.07 -3.14
N LEU A 517 11.27 15.47 -2.66
CA LEU A 517 11.53 16.85 -2.26
C LEU A 517 11.51 17.81 -3.46
N HIS A 518 11.92 17.35 -4.64
CA HIS A 518 11.85 18.11 -5.90
C HIS A 518 10.49 18.02 -6.60
N TYR A 519 9.56 17.20 -6.11
CA TYR A 519 8.20 17.18 -6.62
C TYR A 519 7.47 18.49 -6.32
N ASP A 520 6.36 18.75 -7.01
CA ASP A 520 5.52 19.93 -6.80
C ASP A 520 5.12 20.08 -5.31
N VAL A 521 5.43 21.24 -4.72
CA VAL A 521 5.18 21.55 -3.30
C VAL A 521 3.71 21.77 -2.99
N GLU A 522 2.91 22.25 -3.96
CA GLU A 522 1.48 22.46 -3.77
C GLU A 522 0.73 21.13 -3.71
N LYS A 523 1.19 20.16 -4.50
CA LYS A 523 0.62 18.80 -4.53
C LYS A 523 1.09 17.94 -3.36
N LEU A 524 2.39 18.02 -3.06
CA LEU A 524 3.05 17.21 -2.04
C LEU A 524 3.92 18.09 -1.14
N PRO A 525 3.35 18.73 -0.10
CA PRO A 525 4.07 19.62 0.80
C PRO A 525 4.95 18.89 1.83
N VAL A 526 4.68 17.61 2.11
CA VAL A 526 5.33 16.86 3.19
C VAL A 526 5.87 15.51 2.70
N VAL A 527 7.11 15.19 3.10
CA VAL A 527 7.72 13.86 2.90
C VAL A 527 8.19 13.32 4.26
N LEU A 528 7.84 12.06 4.56
CA LEU A 528 8.30 11.37 5.75
C LEU A 528 9.23 10.25 5.37
N TYR A 529 10.37 10.17 6.04
CA TYR A 529 11.26 9.01 5.98
C TYR A 529 11.33 8.37 7.37
N VAL A 530 10.72 7.21 7.52
CA VAL A 530 10.75 6.40 8.74
C VAL A 530 11.82 5.33 8.62
N ILE A 531 12.75 5.26 9.56
CA ILE A 531 13.83 4.27 9.62
C ILE A 531 13.84 3.64 11.02
N GLY A 532 13.37 2.41 11.13
CA GLY A 532 13.23 1.76 12.45
C GLY A 532 12.31 2.55 13.39
N ASN A 533 12.89 3.17 14.43
CA ASN A 533 12.16 4.01 15.40
C ASN A 533 12.44 5.52 15.21
N GLU A 534 13.12 5.90 14.14
CA GLU A 534 13.41 7.30 13.81
C GLU A 534 12.48 7.77 12.70
N THR A 535 11.94 8.99 12.82
CA THR A 535 11.12 9.62 11.77
C THR A 535 11.69 10.97 11.40
N PHE A 536 12.03 11.14 10.13
CA PHE A 536 12.45 12.41 9.56
C PHE A 536 11.25 13.03 8.84
N LEU A 537 10.76 14.15 9.36
CA LEU A 537 9.69 14.93 8.76
C LEU A 537 10.30 16.08 7.95
N PHE A 538 10.12 16.05 6.63
CA PHE A 538 10.53 17.13 5.73
C PHE A 538 9.31 17.98 5.36
N GLU A 539 9.26 19.21 5.86
CA GLU A 539 8.25 20.20 5.46
C GLU A 539 8.83 21.09 4.35
N LYS A 540 8.30 20.99 3.14
CA LYS A 540 8.84 21.68 1.96
C LYS A 540 8.50 23.16 1.92
N THR A 541 7.36 23.56 2.49
CA THR A 541 6.95 24.97 2.55
C THR A 541 7.83 25.80 3.46
N THR A 542 8.19 25.26 4.63
CA THR A 542 9.06 25.92 5.62
C THR A 542 10.53 25.55 5.46
N LYS A 543 10.84 24.56 4.62
CA LYS A 543 12.17 23.97 4.44
C LYS A 543 12.80 23.49 5.75
N THR A 544 12.00 22.87 6.60
CA THR A 544 12.44 22.36 7.92
C THR A 544 12.50 20.85 7.94
N VAL A 545 13.49 20.30 8.66
CA VAL A 545 13.57 18.87 8.97
C VAL A 545 13.52 18.67 10.46
N THR A 546 12.56 17.87 10.92
CA THR A 546 12.44 17.47 12.32
C THR A 546 12.66 15.98 12.43
N LYS A 547 13.68 15.59 13.20
CA LYS A 547 13.95 14.19 13.55
C LYS A 547 13.21 13.85 14.83
N TYR A 548 12.38 12.83 14.79
CA TYR A 548 11.62 12.31 15.93
C TYR A 548 12.17 10.95 16.33
N MET A 549 12.28 10.71 17.64
CA MET A 549 12.79 9.45 18.19
C MET A 549 11.68 8.67 18.92
N GLY A 550 11.67 7.34 18.73
CA GLY A 550 10.81 6.41 19.45
C GLY A 550 9.52 6.04 18.72
N GLY A 551 8.98 4.85 18.99
CA GLY A 551 7.82 4.31 18.25
C GLY A 551 6.53 5.13 18.38
N ALA A 552 6.29 5.76 19.53
CA ALA A 552 5.15 6.65 19.75
C ALA A 552 5.23 7.94 18.90
N SER A 553 6.44 8.34 18.49
CA SER A 553 6.65 9.55 17.71
C SER A 553 6.09 9.48 16.29
N ILE A 554 6.13 8.29 15.67
CA ILE A 554 5.53 8.04 14.35
C ILE A 554 4.01 8.30 14.41
N GLU A 555 3.33 7.77 15.43
CA GLU A 555 1.89 7.95 15.62
C GLU A 555 1.53 9.42 15.84
N HIS A 556 2.31 10.13 16.66
CA HIS A 556 2.14 11.56 16.91
C HIS A 556 2.29 12.39 15.62
N VAL A 557 3.35 12.16 14.83
CA VAL A 557 3.59 12.90 13.58
C VAL A 557 2.47 12.62 12.58
N LEU A 558 2.08 11.36 12.37
CA LEU A 558 1.02 11.00 11.42
C LEU A 558 -0.34 11.54 11.87
N ALA A 559 -0.66 11.52 13.16
CA ALA A 559 -1.89 12.12 13.68
C ALA A 559 -1.91 13.64 13.44
N SER A 560 -0.80 14.34 13.71
CA SER A 560 -0.70 15.78 13.48
C SER A 560 -0.91 16.18 12.02
N LEU A 561 -0.37 15.40 11.08
CA LEU A 561 -0.54 15.61 9.65
C LEU A 561 -1.96 15.30 9.18
N SER A 562 -2.59 14.27 9.75
CA SER A 562 -3.99 13.94 9.49
C SER A 562 -4.93 15.07 9.93
N ILE A 563 -4.66 15.71 11.07
CA ILE A 563 -5.42 16.87 11.55
C ILE A 563 -5.23 18.08 10.62
N ARG A 564 -4.01 18.30 10.12
CA ARG A 564 -3.70 19.38 9.17
C ARG A 564 -4.32 19.15 7.78
N GLY A 565 -4.76 17.94 7.46
CA GLY A 565 -5.35 17.61 6.16
C GLY A 565 -4.39 17.73 4.97
N VAL A 566 -3.07 17.61 5.21
CA VAL A 566 -2.04 17.80 4.18
C VAL A 566 -1.75 16.49 3.43
N ASN A 567 -1.44 16.59 2.13
CA ASN A 567 -0.92 15.46 1.37
C ASN A 567 0.53 15.15 1.81
N ALA A 568 0.80 13.88 2.06
CA ALA A 568 2.13 13.42 2.45
C ALA A 568 2.53 12.15 1.68
N TYR A 569 3.84 11.95 1.53
CA TYR A 569 4.41 10.70 1.01
C TYR A 569 5.31 10.08 2.07
N ILE A 570 5.15 8.77 2.29
CA ILE A 570 5.87 8.04 3.34
C ILE A 570 6.82 7.02 2.72
N ILE A 571 8.12 7.16 3.00
CA ILE A 571 9.13 6.13 2.82
C ILE A 571 9.29 5.41 4.15
N TYR A 572 8.83 4.15 4.22
CA TYR A 572 8.87 3.35 5.44
C TYR A 572 9.94 2.25 5.33
N ASP A 573 11.02 2.39 6.06
CA ASP A 573 12.19 1.52 5.97
C ASP A 573 12.34 0.64 7.21
N VAL A 574 12.23 -0.67 6.96
CA VAL A 574 12.23 -1.72 7.99
C VAL A 574 13.64 -2.27 8.23
N ALA A 575 14.69 -1.61 7.73
CA ALA A 575 16.08 -2.10 7.79
C ALA A 575 16.70 -2.14 9.20
N LYS A 576 16.22 -1.31 10.13
CA LYS A 576 16.60 -1.36 11.55
C LYS A 576 15.40 -1.96 12.31
N GLY A 577 15.61 -2.89 13.24
CA GLY A 577 14.54 -3.68 13.92
C GLY A 577 13.46 -2.85 14.63
N GLY A 578 12.54 -2.29 13.86
CA GLY A 578 11.50 -1.36 14.29
C GLY A 578 10.09 -1.96 14.23
N ARG A 579 9.12 -1.17 14.72
CA ARG A 579 7.69 -1.55 14.77
C ARG A 579 7.11 -1.83 13.37
N LYS A 580 6.09 -2.69 13.33
CA LYS A 580 5.31 -2.99 12.12
C LYS A 580 4.68 -1.69 11.58
N PRO A 581 4.61 -1.49 10.25
CA PRO A 581 3.75 -0.44 9.71
C PRO A 581 2.31 -0.73 10.17
N TYR A 582 1.81 0.05 11.12
CA TYR A 582 0.49 -0.15 11.72
C TYR A 582 -0.61 -0.03 10.65
N PRO A 583 -1.77 -0.67 10.82
CA PRO A 583 -2.96 -0.36 10.02
C PRO A 583 -3.40 1.07 10.33
N LEU A 584 -2.80 2.05 9.63
CA LEU A 584 -3.20 3.46 9.70
C LEU A 584 -4.65 3.58 9.20
N PRO A 585 -5.62 3.91 10.06
CA PRO A 585 -7.02 4.04 9.66
C PRO A 585 -7.23 5.19 8.66
N ASN A 586 -6.37 6.23 8.76
CA ASN A 586 -6.48 7.48 8.00
C ASN A 586 -5.48 7.62 6.84
N SER A 587 -4.63 6.62 6.54
CA SER A 587 -3.69 6.73 5.40
C SER A 587 -4.32 6.45 4.03
N ARG A 588 -5.65 6.50 3.95
CA ARG A 588 -6.37 6.31 2.68
C ARG A 588 -6.03 7.38 1.64
N GLY A 589 -5.54 8.55 2.06
CA GLY A 589 -5.20 9.66 1.16
C GLY A 589 -3.70 9.91 0.92
N TRP A 590 -2.77 9.07 1.41
CA TRP A 590 -1.32 9.34 1.31
C TRP A 590 -0.57 8.28 0.52
N GLY A 591 0.43 8.70 -0.25
CA GLY A 591 1.35 7.81 -0.95
C GLY A 591 2.32 7.13 0.03
N MET A 592 2.62 5.85 -0.19
CA MET A 592 3.48 5.08 0.70
C MET A 592 4.27 4.02 -0.05
N ILE A 593 5.59 4.00 0.19
CA ILE A 593 6.46 2.90 -0.19
C ILE A 593 7.10 2.27 1.05
N VAL A 594 7.01 0.96 1.16
CA VAL A 594 7.71 0.19 2.19
C VAL A 594 8.99 -0.40 1.60
N VAL A 595 10.12 -0.08 2.20
CA VAL A 595 11.42 -0.68 1.90
C VAL A 595 11.63 -1.87 2.85
N LYS A 596 11.40 -3.08 2.34
CA LYS A 596 11.39 -4.31 3.15
C LYS A 596 12.82 -4.73 3.53
N SER A 597 13.05 -5.01 4.81
CA SER A 597 14.17 -5.82 5.29
C SER A 597 13.70 -7.24 5.60
N THR A 598 14.62 -8.21 5.66
CA THR A 598 14.30 -9.64 5.61
C THR A 598 13.40 -10.15 6.71
N ASN A 599 13.33 -9.52 7.89
CA ASN A 599 12.65 -10.10 9.04
C ASN A 599 11.11 -10.16 8.88
N GLU A 600 10.55 -11.35 8.70
CA GLU A 600 9.12 -11.59 8.44
C GLU A 600 8.19 -11.38 9.64
N ASP A 601 8.69 -11.51 10.88
CA ASP A 601 7.83 -11.51 12.07
C ASP A 601 6.97 -10.24 12.19
N ASN A 602 7.38 -9.15 11.52
CA ASN A 602 6.74 -7.85 11.57
C ASN A 602 5.89 -7.45 10.34
N PHE A 603 5.88 -8.20 9.23
CA PHE A 603 5.33 -7.67 7.97
C PHE A 603 4.21 -8.50 7.32
N GLY A 604 4.17 -9.83 7.53
CA GLY A 604 3.23 -10.71 6.83
C GLY A 604 1.74 -10.36 7.02
N ALA A 605 1.37 -9.78 8.16
CA ALA A 605 0.00 -9.34 8.43
C ALA A 605 -0.39 -8.06 7.65
N TRP A 606 0.53 -7.10 7.50
CA TRP A 606 0.27 -5.87 6.74
C TRP A 606 0.14 -6.15 5.25
N GLU A 607 1.04 -6.99 4.72
CA GLU A 607 1.01 -7.40 3.32
C GLU A 607 -0.29 -8.12 2.96
N LYS A 608 -0.73 -9.08 3.79
CA LYS A 608 -2.00 -9.80 3.61
C LYS A 608 -3.22 -8.89 3.69
N TYR A 609 -3.22 -7.92 4.60
CA TYR A 609 -4.35 -7.01 4.79
C TYR A 609 -4.46 -5.94 3.70
N LYS A 610 -3.34 -5.48 3.12
CA LYS A 610 -3.32 -4.34 2.19
C LYS A 610 -3.00 -4.67 0.74
N SER A 611 -2.53 -5.89 0.45
CA SER A 611 -2.19 -6.35 -0.92
C SER A 611 -1.38 -5.31 -1.72
N PRO A 612 -0.22 -4.86 -1.21
CA PRO A 612 0.59 -3.81 -1.85
C PRO A 612 1.12 -4.27 -3.22
N LYS A 613 1.34 -3.31 -4.12
CA LYS A 613 2.03 -3.57 -5.38
C LYS A 613 3.52 -3.76 -5.13
N ARG A 614 4.04 -4.91 -5.54
CA ARG A 614 5.42 -5.30 -5.34
C ARG A 614 6.32 -4.74 -6.43
N ILE A 615 7.49 -4.24 -6.03
CA ILE A 615 8.59 -3.81 -6.90
C ILE A 615 9.78 -4.68 -6.54
N ILE A 616 10.28 -5.50 -7.47
CA ILE A 616 11.43 -6.38 -7.20
C ILE A 616 12.69 -5.70 -7.72
N MET A 617 13.61 -5.31 -6.84
CA MET A 617 14.87 -4.67 -7.17
C MET A 617 16.01 -5.70 -7.26
N ASN A 618 16.69 -5.73 -8.41
CA ASN A 618 17.86 -6.59 -8.62
C ASN A 618 19.08 -6.09 -7.82
N CYS A 619 20.01 -7.00 -7.54
CA CYS A 619 21.34 -6.60 -7.07
C CYS A 619 22.07 -5.78 -8.16
N PRO A 620 22.99 -4.88 -7.77
CA PRO A 620 23.87 -4.18 -8.71
C PRO A 620 24.66 -5.16 -9.59
N GLU A 621 24.83 -4.79 -10.86
CA GLU A 621 25.66 -5.54 -11.80
C GLU A 621 27.15 -5.29 -11.55
N LYS A 622 28.01 -6.06 -12.22
CA LYS A 622 29.46 -5.93 -12.09
C LYS A 622 29.93 -4.52 -12.41
N ASP A 623 29.38 -3.92 -13.47
CA ASP A 623 29.79 -2.59 -13.93
C ASP A 623 29.21 -1.48 -13.05
N ASP A 624 28.03 -1.67 -12.45
CA ASP A 624 27.51 -0.78 -11.40
C ASP A 624 28.50 -0.70 -10.22
N VAL A 625 28.95 -1.85 -9.70
CA VAL A 625 29.89 -1.89 -8.57
C VAL A 625 31.26 -1.35 -8.97
N ARG A 626 31.70 -1.63 -10.20
CA ARG A 626 32.94 -1.06 -10.74
C ARG A 626 32.89 0.47 -10.75
N ALA A 627 31.80 1.05 -11.23
CA ALA A 627 31.58 2.50 -11.24
C ALA A 627 31.56 3.07 -9.81
N MET A 628 30.95 2.36 -8.85
CA MET A 628 30.99 2.75 -7.43
C MET A 628 32.43 2.75 -6.89
N CYS A 629 33.24 1.74 -7.20
CA CYS A 629 34.65 1.68 -6.81
C CYS A 629 35.46 2.84 -7.37
N ILE A 630 35.25 3.19 -8.64
CA ILE A 630 35.90 4.34 -9.30
C ILE A 630 35.51 5.62 -8.57
N TRP A 631 34.22 5.84 -8.32
CA TRP A 631 33.76 7.01 -7.57
C TRP A 631 34.40 7.10 -6.18
N MET A 632 34.41 6.00 -5.42
CA MET A 632 34.97 5.95 -4.07
C MET A 632 36.48 6.23 -4.03
N LYS A 633 37.20 5.87 -5.09
CA LYS A 633 38.67 6.03 -5.20
C LYS A 633 39.10 7.08 -6.22
N ARG A 634 38.20 7.95 -6.67
CA ARG A 634 38.43 8.95 -7.73
C ARG A 634 39.63 9.87 -7.51
N ASN A 635 39.95 10.15 -6.24
CA ASN A 635 41.09 11.00 -5.86
C ASN A 635 42.41 10.23 -5.71
N ARG A 636 42.44 8.93 -6.01
CA ARG A 636 43.61 8.06 -5.92
C ARG A 636 44.19 7.76 -7.31
N PRO A 637 45.49 7.42 -7.41
CA PRO A 637 46.10 6.99 -8.67
C PRO A 637 45.37 5.81 -9.29
N LEU A 638 45.34 5.73 -10.63
CA LEU A 638 44.63 4.68 -11.38
C LEU A 638 45.04 3.25 -10.97
N GLN A 639 46.31 3.05 -10.62
CA GLN A 639 46.79 1.76 -10.12
C GLN A 639 46.10 1.35 -8.81
N GLU A 640 45.98 2.24 -7.83
CA GLU A 640 45.27 1.97 -6.57
C GLU A 640 43.78 1.73 -6.81
N GLN A 641 43.17 2.45 -7.77
CA GLN A 641 41.77 2.21 -8.15
C GLN A 641 41.60 0.79 -8.72
N ALA A 642 42.51 0.35 -9.60
CA ALA A 642 42.48 -0.96 -10.23
C ALA A 642 42.72 -2.09 -9.21
N GLU A 643 43.64 -1.90 -8.27
CA GLU A 643 43.89 -2.81 -7.16
C GLU A 643 42.66 -2.93 -6.25
N TYR A 644 42.03 -1.81 -5.90
CA TYR A 644 40.80 -1.80 -5.10
C TYR A 644 39.66 -2.52 -5.82
N TRP A 645 39.47 -2.30 -7.13
CA TRP A 645 38.48 -3.03 -7.91
C TRP A 645 38.77 -4.52 -7.99
N LYS A 646 40.04 -4.92 -8.14
CA LYS A 646 40.44 -6.33 -8.14
C LYS A 646 40.06 -6.99 -6.81
N GLU A 647 40.27 -6.31 -5.69
CA GLU A 647 39.88 -6.78 -4.36
C GLU A 647 38.35 -6.91 -4.24
N VAL A 648 37.60 -5.85 -4.56
CA VAL A 648 36.13 -5.85 -4.49
C VAL A 648 35.53 -6.91 -5.40
N ARG A 649 36.04 -7.09 -6.62
CA ARG A 649 35.63 -8.16 -7.54
C ARG A 649 35.88 -9.55 -6.94
N GLY A 650 37.02 -9.74 -6.27
CA GLY A 650 37.31 -10.97 -5.53
C GLY A 650 36.28 -11.24 -4.42
N ARG A 651 35.94 -10.21 -3.64
CA ARG A 651 34.91 -10.30 -2.59
C ARG A 651 33.52 -10.61 -3.16
N MET A 652 33.13 -9.97 -4.27
CA MET A 652 31.87 -10.25 -4.97
C MET A 652 31.77 -11.69 -5.45
N ASN A 653 32.87 -12.28 -5.92
CA ASN A 653 32.89 -13.70 -6.31
C ASN A 653 32.59 -14.64 -5.13
N ASN A 654 32.90 -14.20 -3.90
CA ASN A 654 32.77 -14.99 -2.69
C ASN A 654 31.44 -14.77 -1.96
N VAL A 655 30.98 -13.52 -1.81
CA VAL A 655 29.76 -13.19 -1.04
C VAL A 655 28.67 -12.48 -1.85
N GLY A 656 28.87 -12.32 -3.17
CA GLY A 656 27.90 -11.71 -4.08
C GLY A 656 28.00 -10.18 -4.16
N PRO A 657 27.21 -9.53 -5.04
CA PRO A 657 27.14 -8.07 -5.20
C PRO A 657 26.38 -7.39 -4.05
N ILE A 658 26.74 -7.67 -2.79
CA ILE A 658 26.09 -7.12 -1.60
C ILE A 658 26.93 -5.96 -1.07
N LEU A 659 26.51 -4.73 -1.41
CA LEU A 659 27.24 -3.49 -1.11
C LEU A 659 27.73 -3.39 0.35
N ARG A 660 26.90 -3.82 1.31
CA ARG A 660 27.24 -3.86 2.75
C ARG A 660 28.55 -4.58 3.06
N PHE A 661 28.83 -5.66 2.34
CA PHE A 661 29.90 -6.60 2.68
C PHE A 661 31.10 -6.52 1.74
N ILE A 662 30.97 -5.93 0.55
CA ILE A 662 32.05 -5.99 -0.46
C ILE A 662 33.03 -4.81 -0.39
N PHE A 663 32.64 -3.66 0.15
CA PHE A 663 33.50 -2.48 0.18
C PHE A 663 34.50 -2.46 1.34
N GLY A 664 34.09 -2.97 2.52
CA GLY A 664 34.92 -3.03 3.74
C GLY A 664 35.51 -4.42 3.97
N LYS A 665 36.79 -4.48 4.36
CA LYS A 665 37.49 -5.75 4.60
C LYS A 665 36.91 -6.53 5.78
N GLN A 666 36.71 -5.89 6.92
CA GLN A 666 36.16 -6.55 8.11
C GLN A 666 34.76 -7.12 7.87
N ALA A 667 33.86 -6.30 7.29
CA ALA A 667 32.50 -6.74 6.95
C ALA A 667 32.49 -7.91 5.95
N TYR A 668 33.45 -7.94 5.02
CA TYR A 668 33.65 -9.08 4.12
C TYR A 668 34.09 -10.33 4.88
N ASP A 669 35.12 -10.22 5.72
CA ASP A 669 35.71 -11.35 6.47
C ASP A 669 34.66 -11.98 7.41
N ASP A 670 33.87 -11.15 8.10
CA ASP A 670 32.76 -11.62 8.94
C ASP A 670 31.67 -12.30 8.12
N ARG A 671 31.35 -11.75 6.94
CA ARG A 671 30.31 -12.30 6.06
C ARG A 671 30.72 -13.64 5.48
N ILE A 672 31.94 -13.78 4.96
CA ILE A 672 32.39 -15.05 4.37
C ILE A 672 32.47 -16.14 5.43
N LYS A 673 32.95 -15.81 6.65
CA LYS A 673 32.94 -16.72 7.79
C LYS A 673 31.52 -17.17 8.14
N ALA A 674 30.57 -16.24 8.21
CA ALA A 674 29.17 -16.57 8.48
C ALA A 674 28.54 -17.43 7.38
N CYS A 675 28.90 -17.22 6.11
CA CYS A 675 28.44 -18.06 5.00
C CYS A 675 29.04 -19.47 5.11
N GLN A 676 30.34 -19.59 5.37
CA GLN A 676 31.01 -20.89 5.52
C GLN A 676 30.42 -21.69 6.67
N GLN A 677 30.25 -21.06 7.85
CA GLN A 677 29.61 -21.70 9.00
C GLN A 677 28.18 -22.18 8.70
N ALA A 678 27.44 -21.40 7.90
CA ALA A 678 26.08 -21.76 7.50
C ALA A 678 26.05 -22.94 6.52
N VAL A 679 27.00 -23.02 5.58
CA VAL A 679 27.16 -24.16 4.69
C VAL A 679 27.60 -25.39 5.48
N ASP A 680 28.70 -25.32 6.23
CA ASP A 680 29.28 -26.45 6.96
C ASP A 680 28.32 -27.02 8.01
N GLY A 681 27.57 -26.14 8.69
CA GLY A 681 26.62 -26.50 9.75
C GLY A 681 25.28 -27.04 9.26
N SER A 682 25.02 -27.07 7.95
CA SER A 682 23.75 -27.53 7.37
C SER A 682 23.93 -28.84 6.61
N THR A 683 22.90 -29.69 6.60
CA THR A 683 22.80 -30.87 5.71
C THR A 683 22.32 -30.50 4.30
N ALA A 684 22.54 -31.35 3.29
CA ALA A 684 22.00 -31.12 1.94
C ALA A 684 20.47 -30.93 1.92
N SER A 685 19.73 -31.71 2.73
CA SER A 685 18.27 -31.60 2.85
C SER A 685 17.85 -30.25 3.45
N GLU A 686 18.57 -29.74 4.45
CA GLU A 686 18.31 -28.41 5.03
C GLU A 686 18.62 -27.30 4.04
N LEU A 687 19.72 -27.40 3.27
CA LEU A 687 20.05 -26.44 2.21
C LEU A 687 18.98 -26.43 1.12
N GLU A 688 18.51 -27.59 0.66
CA GLU A 688 17.44 -27.68 -0.34
C GLU A 688 16.14 -27.01 0.16
N ARG A 689 15.70 -27.33 1.38
CA ARG A 689 14.42 -26.86 1.94
C ARG A 689 14.44 -25.39 2.35
N ASN A 690 15.53 -24.92 2.96
CA ASN A 690 15.56 -23.62 3.62
C ASN A 690 15.98 -22.48 2.68
N LEU A 691 16.75 -22.77 1.63
CA LEU A 691 17.19 -21.74 0.68
C LEU A 691 16.08 -21.36 -0.31
N GLY A 692 15.14 -22.27 -0.58
CA GLY A 692 14.03 -22.02 -1.50
C GLY A 692 14.51 -21.62 -2.90
N ILE A 693 15.64 -22.17 -3.34
CA ILE A 693 16.25 -21.87 -4.64
C ILE A 693 15.28 -22.28 -5.75
N GLY A 694 15.03 -21.38 -6.70
CA GLY A 694 14.05 -21.58 -7.77
C GLY A 694 12.58 -21.37 -7.39
N CYS A 695 12.28 -21.06 -6.12
CA CYS A 695 10.93 -20.73 -5.67
C CYS A 695 10.61 -19.24 -5.85
N CYS A 696 9.36 -18.94 -6.23
CA CYS A 696 8.86 -17.57 -6.42
C CYS A 696 8.09 -16.98 -5.23
N TYR A 697 8.09 -17.68 -4.11
CA TYR A 697 7.52 -17.17 -2.87
C TYR A 697 8.56 -16.29 -2.17
N SER A 698 8.09 -15.28 -1.42
CA SER A 698 8.94 -14.55 -0.51
C SER A 698 9.69 -15.58 0.34
N SER A 699 11.02 -15.55 0.24
CA SER A 699 11.97 -16.39 0.95
C SER A 699 11.43 -16.99 2.24
N ASN A 700 11.56 -18.32 2.41
CA ASN A 700 11.67 -18.88 3.76
C ASN A 700 12.72 -18.03 4.47
N ASP A 701 12.31 -17.18 5.41
CA ASP A 701 13.16 -16.19 6.10
C ASP A 701 14.06 -16.87 7.14
N SER A 702 14.67 -17.98 6.72
CA SER A 702 15.67 -18.71 7.46
C SER A 702 16.96 -17.89 7.51
N ASP A 703 17.69 -18.02 8.61
CA ASP A 703 19.03 -17.45 8.73
C ASP A 703 19.94 -17.91 7.57
N LEU A 704 19.71 -19.13 7.05
CA LEU A 704 20.38 -19.68 5.88
C LEU A 704 20.11 -18.89 4.59
N SER A 705 18.85 -18.59 4.27
CA SER A 705 18.50 -17.86 3.05
C SER A 705 19.07 -16.44 3.08
N ARG A 706 19.04 -15.76 4.24
CA ARG A 706 19.66 -14.43 4.42
C ARG A 706 21.18 -14.45 4.18
N LYS A 707 21.83 -15.59 4.41
CA LYS A 707 23.29 -15.75 4.23
C LYS A 707 23.67 -16.16 2.82
N LEU A 708 22.92 -17.08 2.22
CA LEU A 708 23.37 -17.83 1.03
C LEU A 708 22.61 -17.51 -0.26
N VAL A 709 21.51 -16.75 -0.19
CA VAL A 709 20.63 -16.48 -1.32
C VAL A 709 20.50 -14.99 -1.61
N ARG A 710 20.32 -14.66 -2.89
CA ARG A 710 19.88 -13.35 -3.38
C ARG A 710 18.57 -13.48 -4.15
N VAL A 711 17.82 -12.38 -4.15
CA VAL A 711 16.60 -12.22 -4.94
C VAL A 711 16.96 -11.66 -6.31
N VAL A 712 16.46 -12.31 -7.35
CA VAL A 712 16.47 -11.80 -8.72
C VAL A 712 15.04 -11.59 -9.21
N ARG A 713 14.85 -10.54 -10.01
CA ARG A 713 13.59 -10.21 -10.66
C ARG A 713 13.41 -11.10 -11.87
N VAL A 714 12.28 -11.81 -11.92
CA VAL A 714 11.91 -12.67 -13.05
C VAL A 714 10.49 -12.37 -13.52
N ARG A 715 10.19 -12.77 -14.75
CA ARG A 715 8.86 -12.62 -15.34
C ARG A 715 8.23 -14.01 -15.53
N ARG A 716 7.07 -14.22 -14.91
CA ARG A 716 6.22 -15.39 -15.18
C ARG A 716 4.94 -14.91 -15.89
N GLY A 717 4.20 -15.85 -16.51
CA GLY A 717 3.06 -15.60 -17.40
C GLY A 717 2.15 -14.42 -16.98
N HIS A 718 1.60 -13.72 -17.97
CA HIS A 718 0.87 -12.44 -17.85
C HIS A 718 1.69 -11.20 -17.43
N SER A 719 3.02 -11.24 -17.47
CA SER A 719 3.88 -10.05 -17.28
C SER A 719 3.90 -9.50 -15.85
N ILE A 720 3.80 -10.37 -14.86
CA ILE A 720 3.88 -10.01 -13.44
C ILE A 720 5.33 -10.22 -12.97
N GLU A 721 5.95 -9.18 -12.40
CA GLU A 721 7.26 -9.29 -11.73
C GLU A 721 7.13 -10.22 -10.52
N SER A 722 7.98 -11.25 -10.48
CA SER A 722 8.08 -12.16 -9.35
C SER A 722 9.52 -12.20 -8.84
N PRO A 723 9.73 -12.28 -7.51
CA PRO A 723 11.04 -12.57 -6.98
C PRO A 723 11.38 -14.04 -7.26
N LEU A 724 12.66 -14.32 -7.52
CA LEU A 724 13.21 -15.67 -7.55
C LEU A 724 14.45 -15.70 -6.67
N ASN A 725 14.53 -16.72 -5.84
CA ASN A 725 15.71 -16.98 -5.02
C ASN A 725 16.77 -17.73 -5.82
N VAL A 726 17.97 -17.17 -5.90
CA VAL A 726 19.16 -17.79 -6.48
C VAL A 726 20.33 -17.68 -5.51
N LEU A 727 21.36 -18.49 -5.69
CA LEU A 727 22.54 -18.43 -4.83
C LEU A 727 23.26 -17.08 -4.97
N ILE A 728 23.84 -16.63 -3.85
CA ILE A 728 24.30 -15.25 -3.69
C ILE A 728 25.58 -14.95 -4.49
N SER A 729 26.45 -15.95 -4.70
CA SER A 729 27.78 -15.78 -5.31
C SER A 729 28.24 -17.01 -6.10
N PRO A 730 29.12 -16.83 -7.11
CA PRO A 730 29.73 -17.94 -7.84
C PRO A 730 30.50 -18.95 -6.98
N HIS A 731 31.13 -18.50 -5.89
CA HIS A 731 31.83 -19.39 -4.97
C HIS A 731 30.87 -20.33 -4.24
N LEU A 732 29.84 -19.76 -3.61
CA LEU A 732 28.84 -20.53 -2.86
C LEU A 732 27.98 -21.39 -3.79
N GLU A 733 27.75 -20.95 -5.03
CA GLU A 733 27.15 -21.78 -6.08
C GLU A 733 27.94 -23.07 -6.31
N ARG A 734 29.26 -22.97 -6.52
CA ARG A 734 30.09 -24.16 -6.76
C ARG A 734 30.11 -25.10 -5.56
N GLU A 735 30.20 -24.54 -4.36
CA GLU A 735 30.30 -25.30 -3.12
C GLU A 735 28.97 -26.00 -2.78
N ILE A 736 27.88 -25.25 -2.71
CA ILE A 736 26.55 -25.77 -2.34
C ILE A 736 26.06 -26.75 -3.40
N LEU A 737 26.13 -26.42 -4.70
CA LEU A 737 25.66 -27.34 -5.74
C LEU A 737 26.50 -28.61 -5.81
N SER A 738 27.82 -28.54 -5.57
CA SER A 738 28.66 -29.75 -5.50
C SER A 738 28.29 -30.63 -4.31
N ARG A 739 27.95 -30.02 -3.17
CA ARG A 739 27.53 -30.77 -1.99
C ARG A 739 26.16 -31.41 -2.19
N LEU A 740 25.20 -30.66 -2.74
CA LEU A 740 23.88 -31.18 -3.08
C LEU A 740 23.98 -32.33 -4.10
N GLU A 741 24.84 -32.22 -5.12
CA GLU A 741 25.06 -33.30 -6.10
C GLU A 741 25.58 -34.59 -5.44
N ASN A 742 26.47 -34.47 -4.46
CA ASN A 742 27.09 -35.63 -3.79
C ASN A 742 26.19 -36.29 -2.75
N GLU A 743 25.34 -35.52 -2.06
CA GLU A 743 24.52 -36.02 -0.94
C GLU A 743 23.08 -36.38 -1.34
N MET A 744 22.53 -35.77 -2.40
CA MET A 744 21.16 -36.03 -2.83
C MET A 744 21.08 -37.24 -3.78
N LYS A 745 19.89 -37.84 -3.90
CA LYS A 745 19.61 -38.75 -5.02
C LYS A 745 19.75 -37.99 -6.32
N GLN A 746 20.35 -38.63 -7.32
CA GLN A 746 20.59 -38.03 -8.63
C GLN A 746 19.31 -37.46 -9.26
N SER A 747 18.18 -38.17 -9.16
CA SER A 747 16.87 -37.67 -9.62
C SER A 747 16.46 -36.36 -8.96
N ASP A 748 16.62 -36.29 -7.64
CA ASP A 748 16.18 -35.15 -6.82
C ASP A 748 17.05 -33.93 -7.09
N PHE A 749 18.37 -34.13 -7.24
CA PHE A 749 19.30 -33.09 -7.64
C PHE A 749 18.99 -32.53 -9.04
N ILE A 750 18.68 -33.39 -10.00
CA ILE A 750 18.28 -32.96 -11.35
C ILE A 750 17.01 -32.12 -11.29
N PHE A 751 15.97 -32.60 -10.59
CA PHE A 751 14.74 -31.82 -10.41
C PHE A 751 15.01 -30.47 -9.73
N PHE A 752 15.91 -30.45 -8.75
CA PHE A 752 16.33 -29.23 -8.08
C PHE A 752 16.95 -28.22 -9.05
N VAL A 753 17.96 -28.61 -9.84
CA VAL A 753 18.62 -27.73 -10.84
C VAL A 753 17.62 -27.23 -11.89
N LEU A 754 16.69 -28.08 -12.31
CA LEU A 754 15.68 -27.71 -13.30
C LEU A 754 14.75 -26.59 -12.82
N ARG A 755 14.40 -26.52 -11.52
CA ARG A 755 13.47 -25.49 -10.97
C ARG A 755 13.90 -24.05 -11.24
N PHE A 756 15.20 -23.82 -11.38
CA PHE A 756 15.78 -22.51 -11.62
C PHE A 756 16.60 -22.45 -12.90
N TRP A 757 16.48 -23.46 -13.77
CA TRP A 757 17.21 -23.59 -15.04
C TRP A 757 17.20 -22.29 -15.85
N ASP A 758 16.03 -21.64 -15.89
CA ASP A 758 15.81 -20.44 -16.68
C ASP A 758 16.58 -19.20 -16.17
N TYR A 759 17.21 -19.34 -15.00
CA TYR A 759 17.78 -18.24 -14.24
C TYR A 759 19.18 -18.54 -13.73
N VAL A 760 19.75 -19.68 -14.13
CA VAL A 760 21.10 -20.09 -13.73
C VAL A 760 22.13 -19.44 -14.65
N PRO A 761 23.25 -18.93 -14.10
CA PRO A 761 24.39 -18.58 -14.93
C PRO A 761 24.82 -19.76 -15.83
N PRO A 762 25.11 -19.52 -17.11
CA PRO A 762 25.34 -20.62 -18.05
C PRO A 762 26.53 -21.54 -17.75
N TYR A 763 27.51 -21.09 -16.96
CA TYR A 763 28.61 -21.97 -16.54
C TYR A 763 28.14 -23.07 -15.57
N ILE A 764 27.06 -22.84 -14.82
CA ILE A 764 26.45 -23.87 -13.97
C ILE A 764 25.66 -24.84 -14.84
N ILE A 765 25.00 -24.33 -15.89
CA ILE A 765 24.39 -25.16 -16.94
C ILE A 765 25.47 -26.08 -17.50
N GLY A 766 26.60 -25.58 -17.98
CA GLY A 766 27.71 -26.42 -18.47
C GLY A 766 28.13 -27.55 -17.50
N LYS A 767 28.15 -27.28 -16.19
CA LYS A 767 28.61 -28.24 -15.17
C LYS A 767 27.56 -29.29 -14.78
N TYR A 768 26.27 -28.93 -14.72
CA TYR A 768 25.21 -29.81 -14.18
C TYR A 768 24.12 -30.19 -15.21
N ALA A 769 24.08 -29.53 -16.37
CA ALA A 769 23.12 -29.78 -17.43
C ALA A 769 23.22 -31.18 -18.01
N VAL A 770 24.45 -31.69 -18.12
CA VAL A 770 24.70 -33.05 -18.60
C VAL A 770 23.92 -34.04 -17.75
N SER A 771 23.99 -33.92 -16.42
CA SER A 771 23.25 -34.80 -15.51
C SER A 771 21.74 -34.73 -15.72
N ALA A 772 21.18 -33.60 -16.21
CA ALA A 772 19.73 -33.48 -16.46
C ALA A 772 19.22 -34.42 -17.56
N PHE A 773 20.09 -34.85 -18.49
CA PHE A 773 19.73 -35.83 -19.53
C PHE A 773 19.34 -37.20 -18.94
N LEU A 774 19.70 -37.51 -17.70
CA LEU A 774 19.27 -38.74 -17.03
C LEU A 774 17.80 -38.71 -16.60
N ASN A 775 17.13 -37.56 -16.67
CA ASN A 775 15.71 -37.42 -16.35
C ASN A 775 14.84 -37.57 -17.61
N GLU A 776 13.86 -38.46 -17.53
CA GLU A 776 12.98 -38.79 -18.67
C GLU A 776 12.08 -37.65 -19.12
N ASP A 777 11.56 -36.84 -18.20
CA ASP A 777 10.70 -35.71 -18.54
C ASP A 777 11.51 -34.61 -19.25
N PHE A 778 12.73 -34.36 -18.79
CA PHE A 778 13.68 -33.46 -19.45
C PHE A 778 14.04 -33.96 -20.85
N MET A 779 14.34 -35.25 -21.01
CA MET A 779 14.60 -35.88 -22.31
C MET A 779 13.41 -35.76 -23.25
N ARG A 780 12.19 -36.01 -22.77
CA ARG A 780 10.96 -35.84 -23.55
C ARG A 780 10.81 -34.40 -24.04
N ALA A 781 11.08 -33.42 -23.19
CA ALA A 781 10.99 -32.02 -23.58
C ALA A 781 12.07 -31.62 -24.60
N ILE A 782 13.33 -32.04 -24.40
CA ILE A 782 14.41 -31.77 -25.36
C ILE A 782 14.09 -32.35 -26.73
N ARG A 783 13.63 -33.61 -26.81
CA ARG A 783 13.31 -34.30 -28.08
C ARG A 783 12.34 -33.50 -28.96
N ILE A 784 11.40 -32.77 -28.35
CA ILE A 784 10.42 -31.93 -29.05
C ILE A 784 11.06 -30.63 -29.58
N LYS A 785 12.15 -30.16 -28.93
CA LYS A 785 12.82 -28.89 -29.24
C LYS A 785 14.01 -29.01 -30.18
N ILE A 786 14.54 -30.22 -30.40
CA ILE A 786 15.66 -30.47 -31.32
C ILE A 786 15.28 -30.03 -32.74
N LYS A 787 16.12 -29.16 -33.31
CA LYS A 787 16.05 -28.69 -34.69
C LYS A 787 17.41 -28.88 -35.34
N GLU A 788 17.42 -29.41 -36.56
CA GLU A 788 18.63 -29.52 -37.36
C GLU A 788 19.14 -28.12 -37.77
N LEU A 789 20.42 -27.86 -37.55
CA LEU A 789 21.12 -26.74 -38.14
C LEU A 789 21.50 -27.15 -39.56
N ARG A 790 21.02 -26.43 -40.57
CA ARG A 790 21.22 -26.84 -41.96
C ARG A 790 22.38 -26.08 -42.62
N PRO A 791 23.33 -26.79 -43.27
CA PRO A 791 24.29 -26.15 -44.16
C PRO A 791 23.61 -25.74 -45.48
N ARG A 792 24.14 -24.72 -46.16
CA ARG A 792 23.63 -24.30 -47.48
C ARG A 792 23.94 -25.38 -48.52
N GLY A 793 22.94 -26.15 -48.95
CA GLY A 793 23.04 -27.08 -50.08
C GLY A 793 22.53 -28.51 -49.84
N ARG A 794 22.33 -28.92 -48.57
CA ARG A 794 21.80 -30.26 -48.22
C ARG A 794 20.28 -30.30 -48.42
N ARG A 795 19.79 -31.26 -49.22
CA ARG A 795 18.36 -31.37 -49.59
C ARG A 795 17.51 -32.20 -48.63
N GLU A 796 18.08 -33.22 -48.01
CA GLU A 796 17.37 -34.14 -47.12
C GLU A 796 17.62 -33.79 -45.65
N SER A 797 16.57 -33.82 -44.84
CA SER A 797 16.66 -33.57 -43.40
C SER A 797 16.99 -34.86 -42.66
N HIS A 798 18.02 -34.84 -41.82
CA HIS A 798 18.32 -35.96 -40.95
C HIS A 798 17.56 -35.82 -39.62
N SER A 799 16.92 -36.89 -39.15
CA SER A 799 16.27 -36.89 -37.85
C SER A 799 17.30 -37.29 -36.79
N CYS A 800 17.45 -36.48 -35.75
CA CYS A 800 18.40 -36.74 -34.68
C CYS A 800 18.14 -38.10 -34.01
N ALA A 801 19.19 -38.89 -33.77
CA ALA A 801 19.10 -40.19 -33.12
C ALA A 801 18.40 -40.11 -31.75
N LEU A 802 18.60 -39.01 -31.01
CA LEU A 802 17.94 -38.75 -29.73
C LEU A 802 16.42 -38.61 -29.85
N LYS A 803 15.93 -38.13 -31.00
CA LYS A 803 14.51 -37.94 -31.33
C LYS A 803 13.87 -39.22 -31.86
N GLU A 804 14.58 -39.97 -32.71
CA GLU A 804 14.09 -41.23 -33.27
C GLU A 804 13.85 -42.29 -32.19
N HIS A 805 14.80 -42.42 -31.27
CA HIS A 805 14.70 -43.34 -30.14
C HIS A 805 14.02 -42.69 -28.93
N SER A 806 12.78 -42.27 -29.12
CA SER A 806 11.98 -41.58 -28.09
C SER A 806 11.57 -42.49 -26.92
N ASP A 807 11.68 -43.81 -27.06
CA ASP A 807 11.36 -44.83 -26.06
C ASP A 807 12.53 -45.15 -25.09
N LYS A 808 13.74 -44.63 -25.33
CA LYS A 808 14.95 -44.99 -24.58
C LYS A 808 15.34 -43.97 -23.51
N SER A 809 15.76 -44.46 -22.34
CA SER A 809 16.46 -43.67 -21.30
C SER A 809 17.96 -43.87 -21.38
N PHE A 810 18.71 -42.96 -20.76
CA PHE A 810 20.04 -43.31 -20.29
C PHE A 810 19.98 -44.28 -19.12
N THR A 811 20.76 -45.34 -19.18
CA THR A 811 20.79 -46.38 -18.15
C THR A 811 21.62 -45.97 -16.93
N ARG A 812 22.72 -45.24 -17.18
CA ARG A 812 23.64 -44.73 -16.16
C ARG A 812 24.50 -43.60 -16.74
N LYS A 813 25.18 -42.89 -15.84
CA LYS A 813 26.25 -41.93 -16.15
C LYS A 813 27.60 -42.56 -15.85
N GLU A 814 28.57 -42.36 -16.73
CA GLU A 814 29.94 -42.85 -16.57
C GLU A 814 30.92 -41.67 -16.64
N VAL A 815 31.67 -41.46 -15.55
CA VAL A 815 32.60 -40.33 -15.43
C VAL A 815 33.97 -40.76 -15.94
N LEU A 816 34.48 -40.09 -16.98
CA LEU A 816 35.77 -40.41 -17.59
C LEU A 816 36.87 -39.54 -16.96
N PRO A 817 37.85 -40.10 -16.22
CA PRO A 817 38.99 -39.33 -15.70
C PRO A 817 39.91 -38.90 -16.85
N PRO A 818 40.87 -37.99 -16.64
CA PRO A 818 41.90 -37.72 -17.64
C PRO A 818 42.60 -39.02 -18.11
N PRO A 819 42.91 -39.19 -19.40
CA PRO A 819 43.46 -40.44 -19.93
C PRO A 819 44.74 -40.90 -19.21
N GLU A 820 45.54 -39.98 -18.67
CA GLU A 820 46.76 -40.29 -17.92
C GLU A 820 46.47 -41.02 -16.59
N ARG A 821 45.22 -40.97 -16.11
CA ARG A 821 44.74 -41.63 -14.89
C ARG A 821 43.85 -42.84 -15.19
N LEU A 822 43.69 -43.21 -16.45
CA LEU A 822 42.86 -44.32 -16.86
C LEU A 822 43.66 -45.63 -16.73
N SER A 823 43.28 -46.51 -15.81
CA SER A 823 44.00 -47.77 -15.61
C SER A 823 43.77 -48.77 -16.75
N ASN A 824 42.59 -48.76 -17.36
CA ASN A 824 42.20 -49.61 -18.49
C ASN A 824 41.21 -48.86 -19.40
N PRO A 825 41.21 -49.12 -20.72
CA PRO A 825 40.18 -48.63 -21.63
C PRO A 825 38.77 -49.05 -21.22
N VAL A 826 37.81 -48.16 -21.43
CA VAL A 826 36.39 -48.31 -21.10
C VAL A 826 35.66 -49.04 -22.23
N ALA A 827 34.67 -49.87 -21.88
CA ALA A 827 33.81 -50.52 -22.86
C ALA A 827 32.82 -49.51 -23.47
N MET A 828 32.63 -49.57 -24.79
CA MET A 828 31.71 -48.70 -25.52
C MET A 828 30.26 -49.21 -25.40
N ASP A 829 29.60 -48.84 -24.31
CA ASP A 829 28.20 -49.17 -24.05
C ASP A 829 27.25 -48.15 -24.70
N HIS A 830 26.06 -48.62 -25.07
CA HIS A 830 25.05 -47.80 -25.72
C HIS A 830 24.08 -47.23 -24.68
N TRP A 831 23.57 -46.02 -24.92
CA TRP A 831 22.68 -45.32 -23.97
C TRP A 831 23.29 -45.16 -22.56
N VAL A 832 24.62 -45.01 -22.52
CA VAL A 832 25.39 -44.58 -21.35
C VAL A 832 25.87 -43.16 -21.60
N LEU A 833 25.64 -42.26 -20.65
CA LEU A 833 26.06 -40.87 -20.75
C LEU A 833 27.48 -40.72 -20.21
N TYR A 834 28.44 -40.48 -21.10
CA TYR A 834 29.85 -40.31 -20.76
C TYR A 834 30.17 -38.84 -20.46
N GLU A 835 30.69 -38.56 -19.25
CA GLU A 835 31.05 -37.22 -18.78
C GLU A 835 32.57 -37.11 -18.53
N PRO A 836 33.33 -36.42 -19.40
CA PRO A 836 34.78 -36.27 -19.23
C PRO A 836 35.16 -35.26 -18.15
N LYS A 837 36.07 -35.63 -17.24
CA LYS A 837 36.67 -34.78 -16.19
C LYS A 837 38.04 -34.23 -16.60
N VAL A 838 38.20 -33.88 -17.87
CA VAL A 838 39.37 -33.16 -18.38
C VAL A 838 39.07 -31.67 -18.40
N LYS A 839 39.99 -30.84 -17.88
CA LYS A 839 39.84 -29.39 -17.92
C LYS A 839 39.86 -28.94 -19.39
N ASN A 840 38.79 -28.25 -19.82
CA ASN A 840 38.59 -27.83 -21.21
C ASN A 840 38.61 -29.00 -22.21
N PHE A 841 37.89 -30.08 -21.89
CA PHE A 841 37.70 -31.19 -22.82
C PHE A 841 37.18 -30.66 -24.19
N PRO A 842 37.78 -31.11 -25.31
CA PRO A 842 37.48 -30.54 -26.62
C PRO A 842 36.08 -30.89 -27.11
N LEU A 843 35.51 -29.99 -27.92
CA LEU A 843 34.28 -30.13 -28.70
C LEU A 843 32.95 -30.21 -27.93
N VAL A 844 32.82 -31.09 -26.93
CA VAL A 844 31.56 -31.44 -26.26
C VAL A 844 31.71 -31.42 -24.74
N ASP A 845 30.60 -31.28 -24.02
CA ASP A 845 30.58 -31.37 -22.56
C ASP A 845 30.21 -32.78 -22.07
N ALA A 846 29.52 -33.56 -22.89
CA ALA A 846 29.25 -34.99 -22.70
C ALA A 846 28.91 -35.66 -24.04
N PHE A 847 28.93 -36.99 -24.08
CA PHE A 847 28.54 -37.74 -25.28
C PHE A 847 28.00 -39.14 -24.93
N PHE A 848 27.36 -39.77 -25.91
CA PHE A 848 26.86 -41.15 -25.79
C PHE A 848 26.80 -41.85 -27.14
N PHE A 849 26.65 -43.16 -27.12
CA PHE A 849 26.55 -44.00 -28.32
C PHE A 849 25.14 -44.57 -28.49
N VAL A 850 24.67 -44.60 -29.73
CA VAL A 850 23.40 -45.21 -30.13
C VAL A 850 23.68 -46.38 -31.05
N LYS A 851 22.98 -47.50 -30.81
CA LYS A 851 23.09 -48.71 -31.63
C LYS A 851 22.23 -48.60 -32.90
N THR A 852 22.67 -47.75 -33.81
CA THR A 852 22.13 -47.54 -35.16
C THR A 852 22.97 -48.32 -36.19
N ASN A 853 22.50 -48.38 -37.44
CA ASN A 853 23.29 -48.89 -38.56
C ASN A 853 23.32 -47.83 -39.67
N PRO A 854 24.41 -47.06 -39.82
CA PRO A 854 25.66 -47.06 -39.04
C PRO A 854 25.50 -46.65 -37.56
N LYS A 855 26.44 -47.01 -36.68
CA LYS A 855 26.44 -46.59 -35.26
C LYS A 855 26.60 -45.07 -35.17
N THR A 856 25.98 -44.45 -34.17
CA THR A 856 26.01 -42.99 -34.02
C THR A 856 26.64 -42.56 -32.70
N LEU A 857 27.64 -41.68 -32.76
CA LEU A 857 28.13 -40.89 -31.62
C LEU A 857 27.33 -39.58 -31.56
N VAL A 858 26.72 -39.32 -30.42
CA VAL A 858 25.98 -38.09 -30.16
C VAL A 858 26.70 -37.28 -29.10
N GLY A 859 27.23 -36.13 -29.50
CA GLY A 859 27.86 -35.13 -28.64
C GLY A 859 26.86 -34.10 -28.14
N LEU A 860 26.93 -33.77 -26.85
CA LEU A 860 26.14 -32.74 -26.20
C LEU A 860 27.05 -31.55 -25.88
N ARG A 861 26.72 -30.37 -26.41
CA ARG A 861 27.45 -29.13 -26.15
C ARG A 861 26.51 -28.06 -25.61
N MET A 862 26.74 -27.64 -24.37
CA MET A 862 26.04 -26.52 -23.75
C MET A 862 26.60 -25.22 -24.33
N ALA A 863 25.72 -24.37 -24.87
CA ALA A 863 26.13 -23.14 -25.54
C ALA A 863 25.29 -21.94 -25.11
N THR A 864 25.93 -20.78 -24.99
CA THR A 864 25.29 -19.48 -24.76
C THR A 864 25.39 -18.55 -25.95
N ALA A 865 26.48 -18.67 -26.70
CA ALA A 865 26.73 -17.87 -27.88
C ALA A 865 25.83 -18.32 -29.03
N GLY A 866 25.42 -17.36 -29.88
CA GLY A 866 24.66 -17.63 -31.10
C GLY A 866 25.48 -18.36 -32.18
N GLU A 867 26.80 -18.41 -32.02
CA GLU A 867 27.73 -19.15 -32.87
C GLU A 867 28.81 -19.78 -31.99
N HIS A 868 29.24 -20.98 -32.37
CA HIS A 868 30.25 -21.78 -31.68
C HIS A 868 31.07 -22.56 -32.71
N HIS A 869 31.77 -21.83 -33.59
CA HIS A 869 32.72 -22.41 -34.53
C HIS A 869 33.82 -23.20 -33.79
N THR A 870 34.31 -24.24 -34.44
CA THR A 870 35.38 -25.10 -33.93
C THR A 870 36.60 -25.02 -34.85
N THR A 871 37.71 -25.65 -34.47
CA THR A 871 38.90 -25.75 -35.31
C THR A 871 39.22 -27.21 -35.59
N THR A 872 39.95 -27.47 -36.69
CA THR A 872 40.41 -28.82 -37.03
C THR A 872 41.25 -29.44 -35.91
N SER A 873 42.05 -28.62 -35.21
CA SER A 873 42.83 -29.04 -34.05
C SER A 873 41.98 -29.51 -32.87
N THR A 874 40.85 -28.85 -32.59
CA THR A 874 39.92 -29.25 -31.52
C THR A 874 39.20 -30.55 -31.85
N VAL A 875 38.74 -30.72 -33.09
CA VAL A 875 38.10 -31.98 -33.54
C VAL A 875 39.10 -33.14 -33.45
N ARG A 876 40.35 -32.93 -33.87
CA ARG A 876 41.41 -33.95 -33.75
C ARG A 876 41.69 -34.34 -32.30
N GLN A 877 41.88 -33.35 -31.43
CA GLN A 877 42.10 -33.62 -30.00
C GLN A 877 40.94 -34.43 -29.41
N PHE A 878 39.70 -34.14 -29.80
CA PHE A 878 38.55 -34.93 -29.36
C PHE A 878 38.63 -36.39 -29.83
N THR A 879 38.99 -36.65 -31.09
CA THR A 879 39.19 -38.03 -31.58
C THR A 879 40.34 -38.76 -30.89
N GLU A 880 41.44 -38.07 -30.57
CA GLU A 880 42.57 -38.61 -29.83
C GLU A 880 42.14 -39.03 -28.41
N TYR A 881 41.31 -38.22 -27.73
CA TYR A 881 40.73 -38.58 -26.44
C TYR A 881 39.83 -39.81 -26.53
N LEU A 882 38.95 -39.90 -27.54
CA LEU A 882 38.07 -41.06 -27.73
C LEU A 882 38.88 -42.36 -27.96
N ALA A 883 39.95 -42.28 -28.77
CA ALA A 883 40.86 -43.39 -29.00
C ALA A 883 41.57 -43.86 -27.72
N ALA A 884 41.92 -42.91 -26.83
CA ALA A 884 42.52 -43.23 -25.54
C ALA A 884 41.50 -43.83 -24.54
N TYR A 885 40.23 -43.42 -24.62
CA TYR A 885 39.20 -43.89 -23.70
C TYR A 885 38.64 -45.27 -24.04
N PHE A 886 38.42 -45.58 -25.32
CA PHE A 886 37.65 -46.75 -25.72
C PHE A 886 38.49 -47.77 -26.47
N ASN A 887 38.36 -49.04 -26.08
CA ASN A 887 39.03 -50.13 -26.78
C ASN A 887 38.42 -50.35 -28.18
N GLY A 888 39.26 -50.61 -29.18
CA GLY A 888 38.82 -50.87 -30.57
C GLY A 888 38.27 -49.65 -31.31
N TRP A 889 38.54 -48.42 -30.82
CA TRP A 889 38.04 -47.18 -31.41
C TRP A 889 38.35 -47.06 -32.92
N GLU A 890 39.56 -47.42 -33.36
CA GLU A 890 39.97 -47.33 -34.78
C GLU A 890 39.12 -48.19 -35.72
N GLU A 891 38.61 -49.34 -35.24
CA GLU A 891 37.74 -50.20 -36.03
C GLU A 891 36.29 -49.74 -35.94
N LEU A 892 35.86 -49.33 -34.75
CA LEU A 892 34.49 -48.92 -34.46
C LEU A 892 34.09 -47.57 -35.06
N SER A 893 35.06 -46.67 -35.29
CA SER A 893 34.82 -45.31 -35.77
C SER A 893 34.75 -45.17 -37.30
N ARG A 894 35.23 -46.16 -38.07
CA ARG A 894 35.33 -46.08 -39.54
C ARG A 894 34.01 -45.79 -40.25
N ASP A 895 32.94 -46.42 -39.77
CA ASP A 895 31.59 -46.29 -40.32
C ASP A 895 30.65 -45.61 -39.30
N MET A 896 31.16 -44.74 -38.42
CA MET A 896 30.36 -44.12 -37.36
C MET A 896 29.81 -42.77 -37.82
N SER A 897 28.50 -42.55 -37.66
CA SER A 897 27.86 -41.25 -37.87
C SER A 897 28.03 -40.36 -36.63
N TRP A 898 28.18 -39.06 -36.84
CA TRP A 898 28.40 -38.09 -35.78
C TRP A 898 27.26 -37.09 -35.72
N GLU A 899 26.71 -36.88 -34.53
CA GLU A 899 25.72 -35.86 -34.25
C GLU A 899 26.20 -34.93 -33.13
N ILE A 900 26.04 -33.62 -33.29
CA ILE A 900 26.33 -32.63 -32.25
C ILE A 900 25.06 -31.87 -31.93
N ILE A 901 24.63 -31.91 -30.67
CA ILE A 901 23.47 -31.18 -30.17
C ILE A 901 23.95 -30.00 -29.33
N TYR A 902 23.75 -28.80 -29.86
CA TYR A 902 23.94 -27.55 -29.15
C TYR A 902 22.72 -27.26 -28.29
N VAL A 903 22.89 -27.37 -26.98
CA VAL A 903 21.84 -27.13 -26.00
C VAL A 903 21.97 -25.69 -25.52
N GLN A 904 20.98 -24.87 -25.85
CA GLN A 904 20.94 -23.46 -25.48
C GLN A 904 19.82 -23.19 -24.48
N HIS A 905 20.08 -22.24 -23.59
CA HIS A 905 19.01 -21.59 -22.84
C HIS A 905 18.08 -20.81 -23.80
N ALA A 906 16.77 -20.84 -23.57
CA ALA A 906 15.79 -20.26 -24.51
C ALA A 906 15.94 -18.74 -24.73
N ASP A 907 16.46 -18.02 -23.75
CA ASP A 907 16.72 -16.57 -23.85
C ASP A 907 18.12 -16.24 -24.41
N SER A 908 18.96 -17.25 -24.68
CA SER A 908 20.24 -17.03 -25.37
C SER A 908 20.01 -16.61 -26.81
N THR A 909 20.99 -15.91 -27.40
CA THR A 909 21.01 -15.65 -28.84
C THR A 909 20.90 -16.97 -29.59
N ALA A 910 19.79 -17.16 -30.31
CA ALA A 910 19.48 -18.41 -30.96
C ALA A 910 20.54 -18.77 -32.00
N MET A 911 21.09 -19.97 -31.88
CA MET A 911 21.98 -20.56 -32.86
C MET A 911 21.17 -21.02 -34.06
N ASN A 912 21.21 -20.24 -35.13
CA ASN A 912 20.42 -20.47 -36.34
C ASN A 912 21.27 -21.00 -37.51
N GLY A 913 22.58 -20.79 -37.46
CA GLY A 913 23.52 -21.18 -38.52
C GLY A 913 24.25 -22.48 -38.22
N TRP A 914 24.77 -23.10 -39.29
CA TRP A 914 25.73 -24.20 -39.20
C TRP A 914 27.04 -23.74 -38.55
N GLN A 915 27.62 -24.55 -37.66
CA GLN A 915 28.88 -24.23 -37.00
C GLN A 915 30.06 -24.72 -37.83
N ARG A 916 30.93 -23.80 -38.22
CA ARG A 916 32.08 -24.05 -39.10
C ARG A 916 33.22 -24.70 -38.33
N CYS A 917 34.09 -25.40 -39.07
CA CYS A 917 35.37 -25.91 -38.60
C CYS A 917 36.49 -25.18 -39.35
N ASP A 918 37.20 -24.29 -38.66
CA ASP A 918 38.27 -23.49 -39.24
C ASP A 918 39.57 -24.28 -39.30
N VAL A 919 40.23 -24.23 -40.46
CA VAL A 919 41.54 -24.84 -40.67
C VAL A 919 42.61 -23.94 -40.08
N VAL A 920 43.23 -24.38 -38.98
CA VAL A 920 44.37 -23.69 -38.37
C VAL A 920 45.65 -24.44 -38.72
N ASP A 921 46.57 -23.80 -39.44
CA ASP A 921 47.89 -24.37 -39.73
C ASP A 921 48.68 -24.53 -38.41
N SER A 922 48.74 -25.75 -37.91
CA SER A 922 49.54 -26.10 -36.73
C SER A 922 50.88 -26.67 -37.17
N ASN A 923 51.98 -26.24 -36.54
CA ASN A 923 53.37 -26.55 -36.92
C ASN A 923 53.75 -28.05 -36.97
N ASN A 924 52.84 -28.97 -36.64
CA ASN A 924 53.11 -30.39 -36.42
C ASN A 924 52.29 -31.34 -37.32
N VAL A 925 51.46 -30.86 -38.26
CA VAL A 925 50.53 -31.71 -39.05
C VAL A 925 50.47 -31.31 -40.52
N SER A 926 50.18 -32.27 -41.41
CA SER A 926 50.06 -32.02 -42.85
C SER A 926 48.81 -31.19 -43.18
N ARG A 927 48.93 -30.30 -44.19
CA ARG A 927 47.79 -29.50 -44.70
C ARG A 927 46.65 -30.38 -45.25
N ALA A 928 46.94 -31.64 -45.61
CA ALA A 928 45.98 -32.62 -46.12
C ALA A 928 45.07 -33.14 -45.01
N GLU A 929 45.61 -33.61 -43.88
CA GLU A 929 44.81 -34.10 -42.75
C GLU A 929 43.89 -33.02 -42.16
N ASN A 930 44.37 -31.78 -42.05
CA ASN A 930 43.52 -30.67 -41.60
C ASN A 930 42.35 -30.41 -42.55
N ARG A 931 42.55 -30.58 -43.88
CA ARG A 931 41.46 -30.45 -44.86
C ARG A 931 40.49 -31.61 -44.76
N GLU A 932 40.97 -32.83 -44.57
CA GLU A 932 40.12 -34.00 -44.37
C GLU A 932 39.22 -33.85 -43.13
N ILE A 933 39.76 -33.35 -42.02
CA ILE A 933 38.97 -33.07 -40.80
C ILE A 933 37.90 -32.00 -41.05
N ALA A 934 38.23 -30.95 -41.81
CA ALA A 934 37.27 -29.91 -42.16
C ALA A 934 36.15 -30.45 -43.06
N VAL A 935 36.49 -31.27 -44.06
CA VAL A 935 35.52 -31.94 -44.95
C VAL A 935 34.63 -32.88 -44.16
N PHE A 936 35.22 -33.72 -43.29
CA PHE A 936 34.47 -34.59 -42.39
C PHE A 936 33.45 -33.80 -41.55
N TRP A 937 33.86 -32.68 -40.97
CA TRP A 937 32.96 -31.84 -40.17
C TRP A 937 31.82 -31.22 -40.99
N GLU A 938 32.06 -30.88 -42.25
CA GLU A 938 31.08 -30.24 -43.13
C GLU A 938 30.10 -31.25 -43.75
N GLU A 939 30.59 -32.43 -44.13
CA GLU A 939 29.83 -33.43 -44.88
C GLU A 939 29.23 -34.54 -43.99
N GLU A 940 29.94 -34.99 -42.96
CA GLU A 940 29.59 -36.22 -42.21
C GLU A 940 29.03 -35.97 -40.80
N VAL A 941 29.27 -34.78 -40.21
CA VAL A 941 28.76 -34.43 -38.87
C VAL A 941 27.42 -33.72 -38.98
N HIS A 942 26.36 -34.28 -38.42
CA HIS A 942 25.05 -33.62 -38.33
C HIS A 942 24.99 -32.73 -37.08
N GLN A 943 24.49 -31.50 -37.24
CA GLN A 943 24.42 -30.53 -36.14
C GLN A 943 22.97 -30.17 -35.83
N TYR A 944 22.65 -30.05 -34.56
CA TYR A 944 21.31 -29.72 -34.06
C TYR A 944 21.38 -28.66 -32.98
N MET A 945 20.29 -27.92 -32.81
CA MET A 945 20.08 -26.99 -31.71
C MET A 945 18.82 -27.38 -30.94
N ALA A 946 18.92 -27.35 -29.61
CA ALA A 946 17.80 -27.53 -28.69
C ALA A 946 17.74 -26.36 -27.71
N ALA A 947 16.71 -25.53 -27.83
CA ALA A 947 16.45 -24.42 -26.92
C ALA A 947 15.57 -24.88 -25.73
N ILE A 948 16.07 -24.72 -24.51
CA ILE A 948 15.46 -25.21 -23.27
C ILE A 948 14.93 -24.04 -22.44
N SER A 949 13.65 -24.12 -22.04
CA SER A 949 13.03 -23.26 -21.02
C SER A 949 12.17 -24.10 -20.06
N PHE A 950 12.38 -23.98 -18.76
CA PHE A 950 11.63 -24.66 -17.70
C PHE A 950 10.14 -24.32 -17.71
N GLN A 951 9.72 -23.10 -18.11
CA GLN A 951 8.28 -22.79 -18.25
C GLN A 951 7.54 -23.69 -19.26
N ARG A 952 8.24 -24.51 -20.04
CA ARG A 952 7.70 -25.39 -21.10
C ARG A 952 8.09 -26.86 -20.95
N ILE A 953 8.74 -27.24 -19.84
CA ILE A 953 9.06 -28.63 -19.44
C ILE A 953 8.13 -28.99 -18.29
#